data_AF-A0A067GHG9-F1
#
_entry.id   AF-A0A067GHG9-F1
#
_cell.length_a   1.000
_cell.length_b   1.000
_cell.length_c   1.000
_cell.angle_alpha   90.00
_cell.angle_beta   90.00
_cell.angle_gamma   90.00
#
_symmetry.space_group_name_H-M   'P 1'
#
loop_
_entity.id
_entity.type
_entity.pdbx_description
1 polymer ?
#
loop_
_entity_poly.entity_id
_entity_poly.type
_entity_poly.pdbx_seq_one_letter_code
_entity_poly.pdbx_strand_id
1 'polypeptide(L)'
;MASKISTSFISPFVIHFNCKNSNNKNKHLNVPLLFSSRRLLPASCKMRQRSFGSQQKRQHVKKGSPDQQRPNDADLVPTSDGDSESESSLIDREPIDVEHTEEQNLGSVFVPELKESLVLNCDGGEELSTSQLDNLISMIRNAEKNILLLNEARVQALEDLHKILQEKEALQGEINALEMRLAETDARIRVAAQEKIHVELLEDQLQKLQHELTHRGVSEHSELDVFANQNEPANEDLVLNNSEIHSFSKELDSLKTENLSLKNDIKVLKAELNSVKDADERVVMLEMERSSLESSLKELESKLSISQEDVAKLSTLKVECKDLYEKVENLQGLLAKATKQADQAISVLQQNQELRKKVDKLEESLDEANIYKLSSEKMQQYNELMQQKMKLLEERLQRSDEEIHSYVQLYQESVKEFQDTLHSLKEESKKRAVHEPVDDMPWEFWSRLLLIIDGWLLEKKLSTSEAKLLREMVWKRNGRIRDAYMECKEKNEHEAISTFLKLTSSSISSGLHVIHIAAEMAPVAKVGGLGDVVAGLGKALQKKGHLVEIVLPKYDCMQYDRIDDLRALDVVVESYFDGRLFKNKVWVSTIEGLPVYFIEPHHPDKFFWRGQFYGEHDDFRRFSFFSRAALELLLQAGKQPDIIHCHDWQTAFVAPLYWDLYVPKGLNSARVCFTCHNFEYQGTAPAKELASCGLDVQQLNRPDRMQDNSAHDRINPLKGAIVFSNIVTTVSPSYAQEGGQGLHSTLNFHSKKFVGILNGIDTDAWNPATDTFLKVQYNANDLQGKAENKESIRKHLGLSSADARKPLVKFT
;
A
#
# COMPACT_ATOMS: atom_id res chain seq x y z
N MET A 1 14.91 -25.95 -32.47
CA MET A 1 16.27 -26.50 -32.73
C MET A 1 17.24 -25.37 -32.38
N ALA A 2 18.15 -25.53 -31.40
CA ALA A 2 19.42 -26.28 -31.47
C ALA A 2 20.44 -25.57 -32.39
N SER A 3 21.72 -25.33 -32.01
CA SER A 3 22.45 -25.77 -30.79
C SER A 3 23.66 -24.87 -30.42
N LYS A 4 24.24 -25.16 -29.25
CA LYS A 4 25.43 -24.57 -28.61
C LYS A 4 26.68 -24.50 -29.51
N ILE A 5 27.53 -23.49 -29.26
CA ILE A 5 29.01 -23.58 -29.28
C ILE A 5 29.54 -22.96 -27.97
N SER A 6 30.73 -23.36 -27.51
CA SER A 6 31.33 -22.97 -26.22
C SER A 6 32.85 -22.75 -26.31
N THR A 7 33.46 -22.31 -25.20
CA THR A 7 34.91 -22.41 -24.85
C THR A 7 35.90 -21.56 -25.70
N SER A 8 37.05 -21.07 -25.19
CA SER A 8 37.69 -21.18 -23.85
C SER A 8 38.84 -20.16 -23.62
N PHE A 9 39.07 -19.78 -22.34
CA PHE A 9 40.34 -19.48 -21.62
C PHE A 9 41.57 -18.78 -22.27
N ILE A 10 42.32 -18.00 -21.46
CA ILE A 10 43.79 -18.18 -21.22
C ILE A 10 44.37 -17.30 -20.07
N SER A 11 45.36 -17.83 -19.36
CA SER A 11 46.44 -17.20 -18.52
C SER A 11 47.54 -18.28 -18.27
N PRO A 12 48.66 -18.13 -17.51
CA PRO A 12 49.27 -16.98 -16.78
C PRO A 12 50.84 -16.89 -16.91
N PHE A 13 51.55 -16.39 -15.86
CA PHE A 13 53.04 -16.33 -15.61
C PHE A 13 53.81 -15.10 -16.20
N VAL A 14 55.09 -14.76 -15.87
CA VAL A 14 56.19 -15.50 -15.20
C VAL A 14 57.24 -14.67 -14.38
N ILE A 15 57.71 -15.30 -13.28
CA ILE A 15 58.87 -15.20 -12.34
C ILE A 15 60.08 -14.24 -12.55
N HIS A 16 60.52 -13.58 -11.45
CA HIS A 16 61.93 -13.37 -10.96
C HIS A 16 61.97 -12.73 -9.52
N PHE A 17 63.11 -12.52 -8.81
CA PHE A 17 63.94 -13.53 -8.08
C PHE A 17 64.79 -12.93 -6.90
N ASN A 18 65.16 -13.76 -5.91
CA ASN A 18 66.32 -13.72 -4.96
C ASN A 18 66.57 -12.63 -3.85
N CYS A 19 66.08 -12.93 -2.62
CA CYS A 19 66.82 -13.16 -1.35
C CYS A 19 67.90 -12.18 -0.75
N LYS A 20 67.67 -11.68 0.50
CA LYS A 20 68.69 -11.55 1.59
C LYS A 20 68.16 -11.19 3.01
N ASN A 21 68.48 -12.03 4.01
CA ASN A 21 68.73 -11.86 5.47
C ASN A 21 68.09 -10.78 6.41
N SER A 22 67.68 -11.27 7.61
CA SER A 22 67.97 -10.75 8.98
C SER A 22 66.92 -9.95 9.82
N ASN A 23 66.23 -10.68 10.70
CA ASN A 23 66.08 -10.50 12.17
C ASN A 23 66.03 -9.13 12.90
N ASN A 24 65.07 -9.08 13.86
CA ASN A 24 65.12 -8.52 15.24
C ASN A 24 64.70 -7.06 15.60
N LYS A 25 63.63 -7.00 16.43
CA LYS A 25 63.44 -6.22 17.69
C LYS A 25 63.21 -4.69 17.71
N ASN A 26 62.03 -4.35 18.26
CA ASN A 26 61.70 -3.33 19.29
C ASN A 26 62.32 -1.91 19.24
N LYS A 27 61.47 -0.86 19.25
CA LYS A 27 61.24 0.01 20.44
C LYS A 27 60.11 1.06 20.28
N HIS A 28 59.75 1.67 21.42
CA HIS A 28 58.71 2.71 21.60
C HIS A 28 59.10 4.09 21.06
N LEU A 29 58.08 4.91 20.74
CA LEU A 29 57.90 6.36 21.03
C LEU A 29 56.52 6.76 20.43
N ASN A 30 55.45 7.14 21.12
CA ASN A 30 55.16 8.08 22.23
C ASN A 30 55.23 9.59 21.87
N VAL A 31 54.03 10.21 21.68
CA VAL A 31 53.59 11.51 22.26
C VAL A 31 54.24 12.83 21.74
N PRO A 32 53.49 13.95 21.57
CA PRO A 32 52.08 14.18 21.18
C PRO A 32 51.95 15.31 20.09
N LEU A 33 50.74 15.81 19.83
CA LEU A 33 50.49 17.27 19.72
C LEU A 33 48.99 17.62 19.83
N LEU A 34 48.69 18.81 20.36
CA LEU A 34 47.33 19.34 20.57
C LEU A 34 46.92 20.23 19.41
N PHE A 35 45.62 20.28 19.06
CA PHE A 35 44.98 21.54 18.65
C PHE A 35 43.47 21.57 18.97
N SER A 36 42.95 22.79 19.07
CA SER A 36 41.68 23.16 19.70
C SER A 36 40.40 22.79 18.94
N SER A 37 39.41 22.23 19.64
CA SER A 37 38.02 22.19 19.19
C SER A 37 37.29 23.51 19.51
N ARG A 38 37.27 24.46 18.57
CA ARG A 38 36.26 25.53 18.58
C ARG A 38 34.90 24.96 18.14
N ARG A 39 33.80 25.48 18.70
CA ARG A 39 32.44 25.13 18.27
C ARG A 39 32.24 25.52 16.80
N LEU A 40 31.76 24.58 15.98
CA LEU A 40 31.17 24.84 14.67
C LEU A 40 29.86 24.06 14.55
N LEU A 41 28.89 24.67 13.88
CA LEU A 41 27.57 24.09 13.61
C LEU A 41 27.66 23.12 12.41
N PRO A 42 26.95 21.98 12.40
CA PRO A 42 26.64 21.28 11.17
C PRO A 42 25.61 22.10 10.38
N ALA A 43 26.04 22.69 9.26
CA ALA A 43 25.16 23.45 8.39
C ALA A 43 24.30 22.54 7.47
N SER A 44 23.17 23.08 7.02
CA SER A 44 22.27 22.45 6.04
C SER A 44 23.02 21.92 4.81
N CYS A 45 22.82 20.64 4.50
CA CYS A 45 23.28 20.05 3.25
C CYS A 45 22.07 19.65 2.38
N LYS A 46 21.78 20.44 1.34
CA LYS A 46 20.81 20.08 0.30
C LYS A 46 21.40 18.95 -0.56
N MET A 47 20.57 18.00 -1.01
CA MET A 47 20.85 17.27 -2.24
C MET A 47 19.65 17.25 -3.18
N ARG A 48 19.93 17.08 -4.48
CA ARG A 48 18.98 17.24 -5.59
C ARG A 48 18.21 15.94 -5.87
N GLN A 49 17.00 16.11 -6.39
CA GLN A 49 16.25 15.03 -7.05
C GLN A 49 16.83 14.66 -8.41
N ARG A 50 16.48 13.44 -8.88
CA ARG A 50 16.45 12.86 -10.25
C ARG A 50 17.36 11.65 -10.45
N SER A 51 17.00 10.59 -11.21
CA SER A 51 15.71 9.89 -11.50
C SER A 51 15.91 8.89 -12.66
N PHE A 52 15.08 7.83 -12.73
CA PHE A 52 14.95 6.83 -13.82
C PHE A 52 16.08 5.78 -13.94
N GLY A 53 15.86 4.58 -14.51
CA GLY A 53 14.62 3.96 -15.07
C GLY A 53 14.03 2.84 -14.18
N SER A 54 12.74 2.48 -14.32
CA SER A 54 12.14 1.57 -15.34
C SER A 54 12.13 0.11 -14.83
N GLN A 55 11.06 -0.70 -14.92
CA GLN A 55 9.90 -0.73 -15.84
C GLN A 55 8.58 -1.06 -15.06
N GLN A 56 7.49 -0.27 -15.19
CA GLN A 56 6.26 -0.48 -16.00
C GLN A 56 5.17 -1.39 -15.34
N LYS A 57 3.86 -1.03 -15.23
CA LYS A 57 2.81 -0.44 -16.15
C LYS A 57 2.13 -1.52 -17.04
N ARG A 58 0.90 -1.44 -17.59
CA ARG A 58 -0.38 -0.63 -17.52
C ARG A 58 -1.49 -1.51 -18.21
N GLN A 59 -2.74 -1.18 -18.60
CA GLN A 59 -3.71 -0.04 -18.71
C GLN A 59 -5.16 -0.66 -18.78
N HIS A 60 -6.34 -0.04 -18.97
CA HIS A 60 -6.81 1.37 -19.12
C HIS A 60 -8.20 1.61 -18.46
N VAL A 61 -9.14 2.38 -19.06
CA VAL A 61 -10.43 2.83 -18.45
C VAL A 61 -11.45 3.43 -19.47
N LYS A 62 -12.74 3.60 -19.06
CA LYS A 62 -13.84 4.51 -19.56
C LYS A 62 -14.93 4.05 -20.58
N LYS A 63 -16.20 4.22 -20.14
CA LYS A 63 -17.41 4.89 -20.71
C LYS A 63 -17.64 5.05 -22.25
N GLY A 64 -18.79 4.56 -22.77
CA GLY A 64 -19.98 5.40 -23.09
C GLY A 64 -20.48 5.68 -24.54
N SER A 65 -21.78 5.41 -24.81
CA SER A 65 -22.71 6.00 -25.85
C SER A 65 -22.42 5.79 -27.37
N PRO A 66 -23.34 6.05 -28.34
CA PRO A 66 -24.75 6.53 -28.30
C PRO A 66 -25.79 5.59 -29.01
N ASP A 67 -26.70 6.10 -29.87
CA ASP A 67 -28.10 5.62 -30.06
C ASP A 67 -28.63 5.55 -31.54
N GLN A 68 -29.79 4.88 -31.74
CA GLN A 68 -30.82 4.96 -32.81
C GLN A 68 -30.73 4.36 -34.25
N GLN A 69 -31.77 3.55 -34.55
CA GLN A 69 -32.67 3.48 -35.75
C GLN A 69 -32.31 2.78 -37.10
N ARG A 70 -33.01 1.65 -37.36
CA ARG A 70 -34.13 1.39 -38.35
C ARG A 70 -33.98 1.76 -39.87
N PRO A 71 -34.86 1.28 -40.80
CA PRO A 71 -36.00 0.32 -40.69
C PRO A 71 -36.07 -0.82 -41.77
N ASN A 72 -37.00 -1.78 -41.58
CA ASN A 72 -38.02 -2.39 -42.51
C ASN A 72 -37.68 -2.79 -43.99
N ASP A 73 -38.36 -3.73 -44.69
CA ASP A 73 -39.55 -4.60 -44.42
C ASP A 73 -39.63 -5.80 -45.41
N ALA A 74 -40.67 -6.66 -45.27
CA ALA A 74 -41.34 -7.48 -46.31
C ALA A 74 -40.65 -8.77 -46.88
N ASP A 75 -41.34 -9.85 -47.28
CA ASP A 75 -42.68 -10.41 -46.93
C ASP A 75 -42.87 -11.85 -47.53
N LEU A 76 -43.99 -12.54 -47.20
CA LEU A 76 -44.63 -13.73 -47.86
C LEU A 76 -43.85 -15.08 -47.85
N VAL A 77 -44.29 -16.23 -47.30
CA VAL A 77 -45.60 -16.97 -47.22
C VAL A 77 -46.01 -17.65 -48.55
N PRO A 78 -46.53 -18.90 -48.58
CA PRO A 78 -46.69 -19.95 -47.53
C PRO A 78 -45.57 -21.02 -47.70
N THR A 79 -45.64 -22.37 -47.64
CA THR A 79 -46.59 -23.51 -47.38
C THR A 79 -45.66 -24.76 -47.20
N SER A 80 -46.01 -25.99 -46.77
CA SER A 80 -47.00 -26.68 -45.90
C SER A 80 -46.64 -28.20 -45.92
N ASP A 81 -47.17 -29.19 -45.20
CA ASP A 81 -48.21 -29.34 -44.14
C ASP A 81 -47.53 -30.12 -42.95
N GLY A 82 -48.08 -31.02 -42.12
CA GLY A 82 -49.43 -31.59 -41.89
C GLY A 82 -49.40 -32.83 -40.95
N ASP A 83 -50.36 -32.92 -40.01
CA ASP A 83 -50.98 -34.06 -39.27
C ASP A 83 -50.14 -35.25 -38.70
N SER A 84 -50.41 -35.83 -37.51
CA SER A 84 -51.29 -35.55 -36.35
C SER A 84 -50.64 -36.20 -35.09
N GLU A 85 -51.18 -36.38 -33.87
CA GLU A 85 -52.47 -36.31 -33.14
C GLU A 85 -52.11 -36.16 -31.61
N SER A 86 -52.94 -35.81 -30.61
CA SER A 86 -54.32 -35.30 -30.46
C SER A 86 -54.45 -34.49 -29.14
N GLU A 87 -55.53 -33.73 -28.94
CA GLU A 87 -55.69 -32.72 -27.88
C GLU A 87 -56.66 -33.09 -26.73
N SER A 88 -56.57 -32.37 -25.60
CA SER A 88 -57.69 -31.63 -24.95
C SER A 88 -57.30 -31.13 -23.53
N SER A 89 -57.82 -30.04 -22.96
CA SER A 89 -58.31 -28.74 -23.49
C SER A 89 -58.61 -27.79 -22.30
N LEU A 90 -58.13 -26.54 -22.35
CA LEU A 90 -58.88 -25.25 -22.31
C LEU A 90 -60.14 -25.07 -21.39
N ILE A 91 -60.54 -23.90 -20.86
CA ILE A 91 -60.04 -22.50 -20.79
C ILE A 91 -60.82 -21.77 -19.66
N ASP A 92 -60.20 -20.80 -18.95
CA ASP A 92 -60.78 -19.51 -18.45
C ASP A 92 -59.85 -18.91 -17.36
N ARG A 93 -59.60 -17.58 -17.24
CA ARG A 93 -59.93 -16.43 -18.11
C ARG A 93 -58.97 -15.26 -17.84
N GLU A 94 -58.71 -14.44 -18.87
CA GLU A 94 -58.01 -13.13 -18.88
C GLU A 94 -58.97 -11.96 -18.52
N PRO A 95 -58.58 -10.65 -18.59
CA PRO A 95 -57.26 -9.98 -18.57
C PRO A 95 -57.21 -8.75 -17.61
N ILE A 96 -56.14 -7.92 -17.65
CA ILE A 96 -56.14 -6.46 -17.96
C ILE A 96 -54.80 -5.78 -17.55
N ASP A 97 -54.31 -4.85 -18.38
CA ASP A 97 -53.01 -4.18 -18.28
C ASP A 97 -53.06 -2.70 -17.78
N VAL A 98 -51.96 -2.32 -17.10
CA VAL A 98 -51.15 -1.08 -17.20
C VAL A 98 -51.81 0.28 -17.53
N GLU A 99 -51.61 1.28 -16.64
CA GLU A 99 -50.84 2.55 -16.91
C GLU A 99 -50.74 3.47 -15.66
N HIS A 100 -49.65 4.27 -15.60
CA HIS A 100 -49.36 5.58 -14.95
C HIS A 100 -50.13 6.09 -13.68
N THR A 101 -49.64 7.00 -12.81
CA THR A 101 -48.52 7.99 -12.87
C THR A 101 -47.98 8.32 -11.44
N GLU A 102 -47.11 9.34 -11.36
CA GLU A 102 -46.31 9.90 -10.25
C GLU A 102 -47.03 10.35 -8.93
N GLU A 103 -46.21 10.86 -7.99
CA GLU A 103 -46.48 11.80 -6.87
C GLU A 103 -46.62 11.28 -5.40
N GLN A 104 -45.52 11.50 -4.66
CA GLN A 104 -45.44 12.09 -3.30
C GLN A 104 -45.71 11.32 -1.98
N ASN A 105 -44.92 11.73 -0.98
CA ASN A 105 -45.07 11.69 0.49
C ASN A 105 -45.12 10.35 1.24
N LEU A 106 -44.09 10.14 2.10
CA LEU A 106 -44.12 9.17 3.20
C LEU A 106 -45.09 9.64 4.30
N GLY A 107 -46.00 8.76 4.72
CA GLY A 107 -46.93 9.00 5.84
C GLY A 107 -47.25 7.73 6.64
N SER A 108 -46.66 7.62 7.83
CA SER A 108 -47.08 6.81 9.00
C SER A 108 -48.02 5.59 8.81
N VAL A 109 -47.47 4.38 9.00
CA VAL A 109 -48.21 3.17 9.44
C VAL A 109 -47.34 2.48 10.51
N PHE A 110 -47.67 2.58 11.80
CA PHE A 110 -48.46 1.60 12.58
C PHE A 110 -47.90 0.16 12.53
N VAL A 111 -47.48 -0.36 13.69
CA VAL A 111 -47.21 -1.79 13.93
C VAL A 111 -48.18 -2.27 15.02
N PRO A 112 -48.97 -3.34 14.82
CA PRO A 112 -49.99 -3.77 15.79
C PRO A 112 -49.45 -4.45 17.05
N GLU A 113 -50.28 -4.54 18.08
CA GLU A 113 -50.05 -5.47 19.20
C GLU A 113 -50.07 -6.93 18.74
N LEU A 114 -49.14 -7.74 19.24
CA LEU A 114 -49.25 -9.19 19.28
C LEU A 114 -49.25 -9.66 20.74
N LYS A 115 -50.46 -9.85 21.28
CA LYS A 115 -50.69 -10.69 22.45
C LYS A 115 -51.07 -12.09 21.95
N GLU A 116 -50.23 -13.10 22.17
CA GLU A 116 -50.72 -14.37 22.74
C GLU A 116 -49.61 -15.31 23.26
N SER A 117 -49.97 -16.02 24.33
CA SER A 117 -49.45 -17.29 24.86
C SER A 117 -48.07 -17.81 24.42
N LEU A 118 -47.09 -17.69 25.32
CA LEU A 118 -46.12 -18.76 25.58
C LEU A 118 -46.21 -19.19 27.05
N VAL A 119 -46.92 -20.29 27.31
CA VAL A 119 -46.96 -20.94 28.63
C VAL A 119 -45.82 -21.95 28.70
N LEU A 120 -44.85 -21.69 29.57
CA LEU A 120 -43.85 -22.68 29.99
C LEU A 120 -43.89 -22.80 31.51
N ASN A 121 -44.28 -23.97 31.99
CA ASN A 121 -44.26 -24.28 33.42
C ASN A 121 -42.81 -24.49 33.87
N CYS A 122 -42.31 -23.61 34.73
CA CYS A 122 -41.09 -23.83 35.50
C CYS A 122 -41.42 -23.62 36.98
N ASP A 123 -41.48 -24.73 37.72
CA ASP A 123 -41.73 -24.73 39.15
C ASP A 123 -40.42 -24.42 39.91
N GLY A 124 -40.51 -23.68 41.02
CA GLY A 124 -39.34 -23.21 41.79
C GLY A 124 -38.91 -21.77 41.45
N GLY A 125 -39.44 -20.80 42.20
CA GLY A 125 -39.19 -19.37 41.97
C GLY A 125 -38.07 -18.78 42.84
N GLU A 126 -37.22 -17.95 42.20
CA GLU A 126 -36.74 -16.71 42.81
C GLU A 126 -37.41 -15.54 42.07
N GLU A 127 -38.20 -14.73 42.77
CA GLU A 127 -38.84 -13.55 42.18
C GLU A 127 -37.79 -12.44 41.93
N LEU A 128 -37.28 -12.38 40.70
CA LEU A 128 -36.54 -11.21 40.21
C LEU A 128 -37.41 -9.96 40.41
N SER A 129 -36.93 -9.02 41.23
CA SER A 129 -37.69 -7.83 41.56
C SER A 129 -38.01 -7.02 40.31
N THR A 130 -39.20 -6.39 40.26
CA THR A 130 -39.62 -5.54 39.14
C THR A 130 -38.56 -4.49 38.78
N SER A 131 -37.87 -3.94 39.79
CA SER A 131 -36.76 -3.00 39.62
C SER A 131 -35.59 -3.55 38.77
N GLN A 132 -35.30 -4.85 38.81
CA GLN A 132 -34.25 -5.47 38.01
C GLN A 132 -34.69 -5.67 36.56
N LEU A 133 -35.97 -5.99 36.34
CA LEU A 133 -36.55 -6.10 34.99
C LEU A 133 -36.61 -4.72 34.29
N ASP A 134 -37.03 -3.67 34.99
CA ASP A 134 -37.02 -2.29 34.48
C ASP A 134 -35.61 -1.81 34.12
N ASN A 135 -34.61 -2.13 34.96
CA ASN A 135 -33.21 -1.84 34.67
C ASN A 135 -32.71 -2.60 33.41
N LEU A 136 -33.06 -3.88 33.25
CA LEU A 136 -32.70 -4.66 32.07
C LEU A 136 -33.35 -4.09 30.79
N ILE A 137 -34.64 -3.72 30.84
CA ILE A 137 -35.35 -3.07 29.72
C ILE A 137 -34.71 -1.71 29.38
N SER A 138 -34.29 -0.94 30.39
CA SER A 138 -33.55 0.32 30.20
C SER A 138 -32.17 0.09 29.55
N MET A 139 -31.45 -0.97 29.92
CA MET A 139 -30.19 -1.35 29.28
C MET A 139 -30.40 -1.77 27.81
N ILE A 140 -31.43 -2.55 27.51
CA ILE A 140 -31.76 -2.97 26.14
C ILE A 140 -32.06 -1.75 25.26
N ARG A 141 -32.93 -0.82 25.70
CA ARG A 141 -33.26 0.41 24.95
C ARG A 141 -32.03 1.31 24.71
N ASN A 142 -31.11 1.37 25.67
CA ASN A 142 -29.84 2.09 25.48
C ASN A 142 -28.91 1.37 24.48
N ALA A 143 -28.87 0.03 24.47
CA ALA A 143 -28.13 -0.73 23.47
C ALA A 143 -28.70 -0.54 22.06
N GLU A 144 -30.02 -0.61 21.90
CA GLU A 144 -30.72 -0.32 20.63
C GLU A 144 -30.40 1.08 20.10
N LYS A 145 -30.47 2.10 20.96
CA LYS A 145 -30.12 3.48 20.60
C LYS A 145 -28.65 3.64 20.18
N ASN A 146 -27.74 2.95 20.88
CA ASN A 146 -26.32 2.96 20.51
C ASN A 146 -26.05 2.24 19.17
N ILE A 147 -26.76 1.14 18.90
CA ILE A 147 -26.70 0.43 17.61
C ILE A 147 -27.24 1.32 16.47
N LEU A 148 -28.29 2.11 16.71
CA LEU A 148 -28.82 3.03 15.72
C LEU A 148 -27.80 4.13 15.35
N LEU A 149 -27.23 4.80 16.37
CA LEU A 149 -26.18 5.82 16.20
C LEU A 149 -24.92 5.27 15.52
N LEU A 150 -24.53 4.03 15.82
CA LEU A 150 -23.38 3.37 15.18
C LEU A 150 -23.65 3.08 13.69
N ASN A 151 -24.88 2.73 13.33
CA ASN A 151 -25.29 2.54 11.94
C ASN A 151 -25.34 3.87 11.17
N GLU A 152 -25.88 4.92 11.77
CA GLU A 152 -25.91 6.29 11.20
C GLU A 152 -24.48 6.80 10.90
N ALA A 153 -23.56 6.69 11.87
CA ALA A 153 -22.15 7.03 11.67
C ALA A 153 -21.47 6.17 10.57
N ARG A 154 -21.86 4.90 10.43
CA ARG A 154 -21.36 4.02 9.37
C ARG A 154 -21.88 4.42 7.97
N VAL A 155 -23.12 4.90 7.85
CA VAL A 155 -23.65 5.44 6.59
C VAL A 155 -22.89 6.70 6.20
N GLN A 156 -22.69 7.64 7.13
CA GLN A 156 -21.97 8.89 6.85
C GLN A 156 -20.52 8.62 6.37
N ALA A 157 -19.83 7.65 6.97
CA ALA A 157 -18.49 7.25 6.56
C ALA A 157 -18.44 6.63 5.14
N LEU A 158 -19.52 6.00 4.67
CA LEU A 158 -19.62 5.47 3.31
C LEU A 158 -19.90 6.59 2.29
N GLU A 159 -20.67 7.62 2.66
CA GLU A 159 -20.87 8.82 1.84
C GLU A 159 -19.57 9.61 1.66
N ASP A 160 -18.83 9.85 2.75
CA ASP A 160 -17.52 10.51 2.71
C ASP A 160 -16.51 9.72 1.86
N LEU A 161 -16.49 8.39 1.98
CA LEU A 161 -15.68 7.52 1.13
C LEU A 161 -16.06 7.65 -0.35
N HIS A 162 -17.36 7.68 -0.67
CA HIS A 162 -17.84 7.85 -2.04
C HIS A 162 -17.43 9.20 -2.63
N LYS A 163 -17.51 10.28 -1.84
CA LYS A 163 -17.04 11.61 -2.23
C LYS A 163 -15.53 11.65 -2.51
N ILE A 164 -14.72 11.05 -1.63
CA ILE A 164 -13.25 10.94 -1.82
C ILE A 164 -12.92 10.16 -3.10
N LEU A 165 -13.71 9.14 -3.46
CA LEU A 165 -13.55 8.41 -4.71
C LEU A 165 -13.86 9.28 -5.94
N GLN A 166 -14.92 10.11 -5.89
CA GLN A 166 -15.23 11.05 -6.97
C GLN A 166 -14.11 12.11 -7.16
N GLU A 167 -13.59 12.69 -6.06
CA GLU A 167 -12.48 13.65 -6.11
C GLU A 167 -11.20 13.01 -6.68
N LYS A 168 -10.93 11.74 -6.33
CA LYS A 168 -9.83 10.94 -6.89
C LYS A 168 -9.99 10.69 -8.39
N GLU A 169 -11.19 10.39 -8.89
CA GLU A 169 -11.43 10.22 -10.33
C GLU A 169 -11.23 11.52 -11.11
N ALA A 170 -11.66 12.67 -10.56
CA ALA A 170 -11.44 13.98 -11.16
C ALA A 170 -9.94 14.30 -11.31
N LEU A 171 -9.17 14.16 -10.23
CA LEU A 171 -7.72 14.36 -10.23
C LEU A 171 -6.99 13.40 -11.18
N GLN A 172 -7.41 12.13 -11.26
CA GLN A 172 -6.86 11.18 -12.24
C GLN A 172 -7.17 11.59 -13.69
N GLY A 173 -8.30 12.27 -13.93
CA GLY A 173 -8.64 12.90 -15.20
C GLY A 173 -7.65 14.02 -15.59
N GLU A 174 -7.36 14.93 -14.66
CA GLU A 174 -6.39 16.01 -14.88
C GLU A 174 -4.98 15.49 -15.14
N ILE A 175 -4.51 14.52 -14.35
CA ILE A 175 -3.20 13.87 -14.52
C ILE A 175 -3.06 13.27 -15.93
N ASN A 176 -4.10 12.59 -16.43
CA ASN A 176 -4.09 12.01 -17.78
C ASN A 176 -4.03 13.09 -18.89
N ALA A 177 -4.69 14.24 -18.69
CA ALA A 177 -4.61 15.36 -19.63
C ALA A 177 -3.22 16.02 -19.63
N LEU A 178 -2.54 16.06 -18.48
CA LEU A 178 -1.16 16.52 -18.36
C LEU A 178 -0.15 15.52 -18.98
N GLU A 179 -0.33 14.21 -18.81
CA GLU A 179 0.49 13.19 -19.51
C GLU A 179 0.39 13.36 -21.04
N MET A 180 -0.81 13.59 -21.58
CA MET A 180 -1.02 13.80 -23.02
C MET A 180 -0.31 15.05 -23.54
N ARG A 181 -0.43 16.19 -22.82
CA ARG A 181 0.28 17.43 -23.20
C ARG A 181 1.79 17.28 -23.13
N LEU A 182 2.31 16.55 -22.14
CA LEU A 182 3.74 16.26 -22.03
C LEU A 182 4.23 15.46 -23.24
N ALA A 183 3.52 14.38 -23.60
CA ALA A 183 3.84 13.54 -24.75
C ALA A 183 3.80 14.32 -26.09
N GLU A 184 2.88 15.28 -26.23
CA GLU A 184 2.81 16.19 -27.37
C GLU A 184 4.02 17.14 -27.41
N THR A 185 4.40 17.75 -26.28
CA THR A 185 5.60 18.61 -26.23
C THR A 185 6.89 17.84 -26.54
N ASP A 186 7.00 16.61 -26.03
CA ASP A 186 8.11 15.69 -26.33
C ASP A 186 8.19 15.32 -27.82
N ALA A 187 7.04 15.15 -28.49
CA ALA A 187 6.99 14.90 -29.93
C ALA A 187 7.44 16.14 -30.72
N ARG A 188 6.94 17.34 -30.37
CA ARG A 188 7.35 18.62 -30.98
C ARG A 188 8.86 18.86 -30.82
N ILE A 189 9.43 18.57 -29.66
CA ILE A 189 10.88 18.69 -29.39
C ILE A 189 11.69 17.72 -30.28
N ARG A 190 11.22 16.48 -30.47
CA ARG A 190 11.89 15.51 -31.37
C ARG A 190 11.85 15.95 -32.84
N VAL A 191 10.75 16.53 -33.31
CA VAL A 191 10.65 17.09 -34.67
C VAL A 191 11.64 18.25 -34.85
N ALA A 192 11.64 19.23 -33.94
CA ALA A 192 12.55 20.36 -33.99
C ALA A 192 14.05 19.95 -33.91
N ALA A 193 14.37 18.87 -33.19
CA ALA A 193 15.72 18.30 -33.18
C ALA A 193 16.11 17.66 -34.53
N GLN A 194 15.17 16.97 -35.19
CA GLN A 194 15.37 16.39 -36.51
C GLN A 194 15.52 17.47 -37.60
N GLU A 195 14.71 18.53 -37.53
CA GLU A 195 14.81 19.71 -38.40
C GLU A 195 16.17 20.41 -38.22
N LYS A 196 16.65 20.59 -36.98
CA LYS A 196 17.98 21.16 -36.72
C LYS A 196 19.10 20.34 -37.36
N ILE A 197 19.08 19.01 -37.24
CA ILE A 197 20.07 18.13 -37.88
C ILE A 197 20.01 18.26 -39.42
N HIS A 198 18.82 18.46 -39.99
CA HIS A 198 18.68 18.68 -41.43
C HIS A 198 19.23 20.04 -41.88
N VAL A 199 19.01 21.12 -41.10
CA VAL A 199 19.57 22.45 -41.36
C VAL A 199 21.11 22.42 -41.27
N GLU A 200 21.68 21.80 -40.23
CA GLU A 200 23.14 21.65 -40.09
C GLU A 200 23.76 20.91 -41.29
N LEU A 201 23.07 19.90 -41.83
CA LEU A 201 23.49 19.19 -43.04
C LEU A 201 23.39 20.05 -44.32
N LEU A 202 22.38 20.92 -44.43
CA LEU A 202 22.20 21.83 -45.56
C LEU A 202 23.22 22.98 -45.54
N GLU A 203 23.56 23.50 -44.36
CA GLU A 203 24.64 24.48 -44.20
C GLU A 203 26.00 23.89 -44.59
N ASP A 204 26.27 22.65 -44.21
CA ASP A 204 27.50 21.91 -44.57
C ASP A 204 27.59 21.61 -46.09
N GLN A 205 26.44 21.49 -46.79
CA GLN A 205 26.39 21.43 -48.26
C GLN A 205 26.57 22.82 -48.92
N LEU A 206 25.98 23.86 -48.35
CA LEU A 206 26.13 25.24 -48.84
C LEU A 206 27.58 25.73 -48.76
N GLN A 207 28.29 25.42 -47.68
CA GLN A 207 29.72 25.75 -47.53
C GLN A 207 30.58 25.04 -48.59
N LYS A 208 30.27 23.79 -48.94
CA LYS A 208 30.95 23.05 -50.02
C LYS A 208 30.72 23.69 -51.39
N LEU A 209 29.47 24.02 -51.72
CA LEU A 209 29.14 24.70 -52.99
C LEU A 209 29.76 26.10 -53.09
N GLN A 210 29.84 26.85 -51.99
CA GLN A 210 30.54 28.13 -51.95
C GLN A 210 32.05 27.96 -52.19
N HIS A 211 32.66 26.94 -51.58
CA HIS A 211 34.09 26.63 -51.77
C HIS A 211 34.41 26.19 -53.21
N GLU A 212 33.50 25.48 -53.89
CA GLU A 212 33.65 25.14 -55.31
C GLU A 212 33.49 26.37 -56.23
N LEU A 213 32.52 27.26 -55.95
CA LEU A 213 32.29 28.48 -56.71
C LEU A 213 33.47 29.46 -56.61
N THR A 214 34.07 29.63 -55.43
CA THR A 214 35.28 30.45 -55.25
C THR A 214 36.49 29.93 -56.04
N HIS A 215 36.44 28.69 -56.54
CA HIS A 215 37.54 28.06 -57.26
C HIS A 215 37.47 28.20 -58.79
N ARG A 216 36.46 28.90 -59.34
CA ARG A 216 36.08 28.80 -60.77
C ARG A 216 35.76 30.09 -61.55
N GLY A 217 35.96 31.30 -61.01
CA GLY A 217 35.60 32.55 -61.71
C GLY A 217 36.60 33.71 -61.58
N VAL A 218 37.24 34.10 -62.70
CA VAL A 218 38.07 35.31 -62.93
C VAL A 218 37.97 35.70 -64.44
N SER A 219 38.11 36.99 -64.80
CA SER A 219 37.97 37.65 -66.14
C SER A 219 36.51 37.84 -66.68
N GLU A 220 35.93 39.01 -67.04
CA GLU A 220 36.29 40.22 -67.85
C GLU A 220 35.72 40.20 -69.31
N HIS A 221 35.57 41.27 -70.13
CA HIS A 221 35.07 42.69 -70.07
C HIS A 221 35.28 43.32 -71.51
N SER A 222 34.68 44.41 -72.07
CA SER A 222 33.53 45.29 -71.78
C SER A 222 33.19 46.22 -73.01
N GLU A 223 31.99 46.85 -73.09
CA GLU A 223 31.57 48.01 -73.96
C GLU A 223 31.64 47.86 -75.54
N LEU A 224 31.11 48.72 -76.45
CA LEU A 224 30.37 50.03 -76.45
C LEU A 224 29.37 50.17 -77.68
N ASP A 225 29.05 51.39 -78.18
CA ASP A 225 27.92 51.75 -79.10
C ASP A 225 28.23 52.98 -80.06
N VAL A 226 27.40 53.36 -81.11
CA VAL A 226 27.22 54.71 -81.85
C VAL A 226 26.97 54.80 -83.44
N PHE A 227 25.79 55.33 -83.90
CA PHE A 227 25.32 56.30 -85.02
C PHE A 227 25.47 56.32 -86.63
N ALA A 228 24.43 56.92 -87.34
CA ALA A 228 24.33 57.74 -88.65
C ALA A 228 24.06 57.14 -90.11
N ASN A 229 23.66 57.82 -91.26
CA ASN A 229 22.72 58.95 -91.70
C ASN A 229 22.62 59.24 -93.30
N GLN A 230 21.67 60.10 -93.85
CA GLN A 230 21.59 60.90 -95.18
C GLN A 230 21.05 60.29 -96.56
N ASN A 231 20.62 60.92 -97.73
CA ASN A 231 20.21 62.30 -98.31
C ASN A 231 19.54 62.33 -99.79
N GLU A 232 18.69 63.35 -100.17
CA GLU A 232 18.50 64.20 -101.45
C GLU A 232 17.71 63.93 -102.84
N PRO A 233 17.35 64.99 -103.71
CA PRO A 233 16.32 65.03 -104.85
C PRO A 233 16.64 65.82 -106.23
N ALA A 234 15.62 66.30 -107.04
CA ALA A 234 15.57 67.35 -108.19
C ALA A 234 15.33 66.89 -109.71
N ASN A 235 14.96 67.63 -110.83
CA ASN A 235 14.28 68.94 -111.24
C ASN A 235 13.99 69.15 -112.82
N GLU A 236 13.15 70.16 -113.25
CA GLU A 236 13.10 71.03 -114.54
C GLU A 236 12.84 70.47 -116.01
N ASP A 237 12.46 71.13 -117.18
CA ASP A 237 11.75 72.38 -117.75
C ASP A 237 11.66 72.30 -119.36
N LEU A 238 11.12 73.12 -120.35
CA LEU A 238 10.02 74.12 -120.68
C LEU A 238 9.85 74.48 -122.24
N VAL A 239 8.81 75.28 -122.69
CA VAL A 239 8.71 76.31 -123.84
C VAL A 239 8.10 76.09 -125.30
N LEU A 240 7.85 77.20 -126.05
CA LEU A 240 6.85 77.61 -127.12
C LEU A 240 7.33 77.90 -128.60
N ASN A 241 6.35 78.19 -129.51
CA ASN A 241 6.32 79.14 -130.69
C ASN A 241 6.83 78.74 -132.11
N ASN A 242 6.63 79.52 -133.22
CA ASN A 242 5.44 80.17 -133.85
C ASN A 242 5.83 81.14 -135.02
N SER A 243 5.26 81.00 -136.23
CA SER A 243 5.14 82.01 -137.32
C SER A 243 4.12 81.51 -138.37
N GLU A 244 3.60 82.21 -139.39
CA GLU A 244 3.71 83.58 -139.97
C GLU A 244 2.37 83.83 -140.73
N ILE A 245 1.77 85.02 -140.96
CA ILE A 245 2.18 86.43 -141.08
C ILE A 245 2.74 86.82 -142.47
N HIS A 246 1.88 86.82 -143.51
CA HIS A 246 1.79 87.89 -144.55
C HIS A 246 0.68 87.61 -145.61
N SER A 247 -0.44 88.34 -145.56
CA SER A 247 -1.25 88.70 -146.75
C SER A 247 -2.22 89.86 -146.51
N PHE A 248 -2.58 90.11 -145.25
CA PHE A 248 -2.39 91.33 -144.44
C PHE A 248 -2.86 92.70 -144.96
N SER A 249 -2.80 93.00 -146.26
CA SER A 249 -2.97 94.33 -146.88
C SER A 249 -4.42 94.86 -146.95
N LYS A 250 -5.35 94.01 -147.40
CA LYS A 250 -6.67 94.46 -147.90
C LYS A 250 -7.85 93.73 -147.28
N GLU A 251 -7.59 92.48 -146.90
CA GLU A 251 -7.89 92.02 -145.54
C GLU A 251 -7.91 93.19 -144.55
N LEU A 252 -6.80 93.92 -144.34
CA LEU A 252 -6.59 94.86 -143.23
C LEU A 252 -7.76 95.76 -142.80
N ASP A 253 -8.51 96.34 -143.74
CA ASP A 253 -9.57 97.30 -143.41
C ASP A 253 -10.94 96.64 -143.21
N SER A 254 -11.26 95.58 -143.96
CA SER A 254 -12.38 94.68 -143.62
C SER A 254 -12.09 94.02 -142.28
N LEU A 255 -10.88 93.47 -142.14
CA LEU A 255 -10.25 93.07 -140.89
C LEU A 255 -10.09 94.20 -139.87
N LYS A 256 -10.36 95.50 -140.10
CA LYS A 256 -10.38 96.49 -139.00
C LYS A 256 -11.75 96.58 -138.38
N THR A 257 -12.81 96.54 -139.18
CA THR A 257 -14.19 96.40 -138.69
C THR A 257 -14.44 95.01 -138.13
N GLU A 258 -13.91 93.98 -138.79
CA GLU A 258 -13.97 92.59 -138.36
C GLU A 258 -12.99 92.35 -137.20
N ASN A 259 -11.78 92.93 -137.13
CA ASN A 259 -11.04 92.98 -135.86
C ASN A 259 -11.75 93.85 -134.81
N LEU A 260 -12.67 94.77 -135.13
CA LEU A 260 -13.41 95.46 -134.06
C LEU A 260 -14.47 94.55 -133.44
N SER A 261 -15.18 93.76 -134.26
CA SER A 261 -16.03 92.67 -133.78
C SER A 261 -15.17 91.61 -133.11
N LEU A 262 -14.28 90.94 -133.84
CA LEU A 262 -13.39 89.90 -133.34
C LEU A 262 -12.51 90.33 -132.16
N LYS A 263 -12.22 91.62 -131.90
CA LYS A 263 -11.51 92.04 -130.67
C LYS A 263 -12.44 92.28 -129.48
N ASN A 264 -13.74 92.44 -129.71
CA ASN A 264 -14.78 92.29 -128.69
C ASN A 264 -15.11 90.81 -128.51
N ASP A 265 -15.24 90.03 -129.58
CA ASP A 265 -15.53 88.60 -129.53
C ASP A 265 -14.34 87.80 -128.95
N ILE A 266 -13.09 88.14 -129.26
CA ILE A 266 -11.87 87.62 -128.60
C ILE A 266 -11.75 88.15 -127.16
N LYS A 267 -12.36 89.29 -126.80
CA LYS A 267 -12.46 89.70 -125.38
C LYS A 267 -13.46 88.83 -124.63
N VAL A 268 -14.62 88.52 -125.23
CA VAL A 268 -15.62 87.60 -124.67
C VAL A 268 -15.02 86.20 -124.58
N LEU A 269 -14.47 85.66 -125.68
CA LEU A 269 -13.77 84.38 -125.72
C LEU A 269 -12.54 84.33 -124.80
N LYS A 270 -11.85 85.45 -124.50
CA LYS A 270 -10.83 85.47 -123.43
C LYS A 270 -11.42 85.41 -122.04
N ALA A 271 -12.57 86.03 -121.79
CA ALA A 271 -13.28 85.89 -120.51
C ALA A 271 -13.81 84.46 -120.32
N GLU A 272 -14.35 83.86 -121.38
CA GLU A 272 -14.80 82.45 -121.40
C GLU A 272 -13.62 81.47 -121.30
N LEU A 273 -12.51 81.69 -122.02
CA LEU A 273 -11.31 80.84 -121.92
C LEU A 273 -10.65 80.94 -120.53
N ASN A 274 -10.65 82.12 -119.90
CA ASN A 274 -10.27 82.24 -118.49
C ASN A 274 -11.26 81.45 -117.60
N SER A 275 -12.58 81.57 -117.82
CA SER A 275 -13.57 80.79 -117.05
C SER A 275 -13.46 79.27 -117.26
N VAL A 276 -12.95 78.81 -118.42
CA VAL A 276 -12.63 77.39 -118.67
C VAL A 276 -11.35 77.00 -117.93
N LYS A 277 -10.31 77.85 -117.92
CA LYS A 277 -9.09 77.62 -117.14
C LYS A 277 -9.36 77.56 -115.63
N ASP A 278 -10.20 78.46 -115.11
CA ASP A 278 -10.65 78.47 -113.72
C ASP A 278 -11.49 77.22 -113.36
N ALA A 279 -12.11 76.57 -114.36
CA ALA A 279 -12.82 75.30 -114.19
C ALA A 279 -11.86 74.10 -114.25
N ASP A 280 -10.84 74.13 -115.10
CA ASP A 280 -9.79 73.10 -115.22
C ASP A 280 -8.96 73.02 -113.92
N GLU A 281 -8.60 74.17 -113.34
CA GLU A 281 -7.94 74.25 -112.02
C GLU A 281 -8.82 73.68 -110.89
N ARG A 282 -10.15 73.74 -111.01
CA ARG A 282 -11.07 73.07 -110.08
C ARG A 282 -11.14 71.55 -110.27
N VAL A 283 -11.01 71.05 -111.50
CA VAL A 283 -10.94 69.59 -111.75
C VAL A 283 -9.69 69.01 -111.09
N VAL A 284 -8.53 69.64 -111.26
CA VAL A 284 -7.27 69.23 -110.62
C VAL A 284 -7.41 69.19 -109.09
N MET A 285 -8.02 70.20 -108.47
CA MET A 285 -8.28 70.20 -107.02
C MET A 285 -9.16 69.03 -106.58
N LEU A 286 -10.22 68.70 -107.32
CA LEU A 286 -11.10 67.57 -107.01
C LEU A 286 -10.43 66.21 -107.23
N GLU A 287 -9.50 66.10 -108.17
CA GLU A 287 -8.67 64.89 -108.35
C GLU A 287 -7.66 64.72 -107.21
N MET A 288 -7.09 65.81 -106.68
CA MET A 288 -6.26 65.77 -105.47
C MET A 288 -7.06 65.37 -104.21
N GLU A 289 -8.27 65.92 -104.02
CA GLU A 289 -9.17 65.49 -102.93
C GLU A 289 -9.55 64.01 -103.06
N ARG A 290 -9.89 63.56 -104.28
CA ARG A 290 -10.16 62.14 -104.55
C ARG A 290 -8.96 61.25 -104.22
N SER A 291 -7.75 61.64 -104.61
CA SER A 291 -6.53 60.88 -104.30
C SER A 291 -6.28 60.79 -102.78
N SER A 292 -6.53 61.88 -102.05
CA SER A 292 -6.47 61.91 -100.58
C SER A 292 -7.51 61.01 -99.92
N LEU A 293 -8.72 60.92 -100.48
CA LEU A 293 -9.76 60.02 -99.98
C LEU A 293 -9.45 58.55 -100.30
N GLU A 294 -8.95 58.24 -101.49
CA GLU A 294 -8.51 56.89 -101.86
C GLU A 294 -7.35 56.39 -100.99
N SER A 295 -6.40 57.26 -100.61
CA SER A 295 -5.32 56.90 -99.67
C SER A 295 -5.86 56.66 -98.25
N SER A 296 -6.78 57.49 -97.77
CA SER A 296 -7.43 57.36 -96.45
C SER A 296 -8.27 56.08 -96.34
N LEU A 297 -8.99 55.72 -97.40
CA LEU A 297 -9.79 54.48 -97.48
C LEU A 297 -8.87 53.26 -97.40
N LYS A 298 -7.75 53.27 -98.13
CA LYS A 298 -6.73 52.22 -98.11
C LYS A 298 -6.04 52.06 -96.73
N GLU A 299 -5.89 53.15 -95.98
CA GLU A 299 -5.42 53.12 -94.59
C GLU A 299 -6.47 52.52 -93.63
N LEU A 300 -7.76 52.74 -93.87
CA LEU A 300 -8.84 52.10 -93.11
C LEU A 300 -8.97 50.60 -93.43
N GLU A 301 -8.79 50.20 -94.68
CA GLU A 301 -8.76 48.78 -95.09
C GLU A 301 -7.62 48.01 -94.42
N SER A 302 -6.41 48.60 -94.32
CA SER A 302 -5.29 47.95 -93.63
C SER A 302 -5.54 47.81 -92.12
N LYS A 303 -6.11 48.83 -91.47
CA LYS A 303 -6.53 48.78 -90.06
C LYS A 303 -7.63 47.76 -89.80
N LEU A 304 -8.57 47.60 -90.75
CA LEU A 304 -9.60 46.57 -90.68
C LEU A 304 -9.01 45.15 -90.77
N SER A 305 -8.03 44.95 -91.66
CA SER A 305 -7.32 43.67 -91.83
C SER A 305 -6.57 43.26 -90.55
N ILE A 306 -5.81 44.18 -89.94
CA ILE A 306 -5.12 43.95 -88.65
C ILE A 306 -6.13 43.58 -87.56
N SER A 307 -7.28 44.27 -87.50
CA SER A 307 -8.34 44.02 -86.51
C SER A 307 -8.95 42.61 -86.62
N GLN A 308 -8.92 41.98 -87.81
CA GLN A 308 -9.42 40.60 -87.99
C GLN A 308 -8.44 39.56 -87.45
N GLU A 309 -7.14 39.84 -87.43
CA GLU A 309 -6.12 38.91 -86.94
C GLU A 309 -6.17 38.75 -85.41
N ASP A 310 -6.46 39.84 -84.67
CA ASP A 310 -6.57 39.80 -83.21
C ASP A 310 -7.87 39.12 -82.73
N VAL A 311 -8.93 39.14 -83.54
CA VAL A 311 -10.14 38.32 -83.30
C VAL A 311 -9.81 36.82 -83.35
N ALA A 312 -8.90 36.39 -84.23
CA ALA A 312 -8.45 34.99 -84.27
C ALA A 312 -7.70 34.61 -82.98
N LYS A 313 -6.81 35.48 -82.47
CA LYS A 313 -6.04 35.27 -81.22
C LYS A 313 -6.94 35.22 -79.98
N LEU A 314 -8.01 36.01 -79.94
CA LEU A 314 -9.05 35.91 -78.90
C LEU A 314 -9.85 34.60 -79.00
N SER A 315 -10.00 34.02 -80.19
CA SER A 315 -10.74 32.76 -80.36
C SER A 315 -9.96 31.55 -79.82
N THR A 316 -8.63 31.49 -80.00
CA THR A 316 -7.78 30.39 -79.48
C THR A 316 -7.69 30.41 -77.95
N LEU A 317 -7.44 31.57 -77.35
CA LEU A 317 -7.42 31.76 -75.89
C LEU A 317 -8.77 31.37 -75.23
N LYS A 318 -9.89 31.59 -75.92
CA LYS A 318 -11.22 31.16 -75.46
C LYS A 318 -11.40 29.63 -75.48
N VAL A 319 -10.74 28.92 -76.40
CA VAL A 319 -10.71 27.45 -76.41
C VAL A 319 -9.81 26.95 -75.29
N GLU A 320 -8.61 27.50 -75.10
CA GLU A 320 -7.70 27.10 -74.01
C GLU A 320 -8.33 27.28 -72.62
N CYS A 321 -9.06 28.37 -72.39
CA CYS A 321 -9.84 28.55 -71.16
C CYS A 321 -10.90 27.46 -70.96
N LYS A 322 -11.61 27.04 -72.02
CA LYS A 322 -12.62 25.96 -71.95
C LYS A 322 -11.97 24.61 -71.62
N ASP A 323 -10.86 24.32 -72.27
CA ASP A 323 -10.02 23.15 -72.02
C ASP A 323 -9.52 23.08 -70.57
N LEU A 324 -9.19 24.22 -69.97
CA LEU A 324 -8.80 24.33 -68.57
C LEU A 324 -9.99 24.13 -67.61
N TYR A 325 -11.18 24.65 -67.92
CA TYR A 325 -12.39 24.39 -67.14
C TYR A 325 -12.75 22.90 -67.12
N GLU A 326 -12.72 22.21 -68.26
CA GLU A 326 -13.00 20.77 -68.33
C GLU A 326 -11.97 19.93 -67.56
N LYS A 327 -10.69 20.36 -67.55
CA LYS A 327 -9.64 19.74 -66.72
C LYS A 327 -9.88 19.95 -65.22
N VAL A 328 -10.34 21.14 -64.80
CA VAL A 328 -10.69 21.44 -63.41
C VAL A 328 -11.91 20.62 -62.95
N GLU A 329 -12.95 20.51 -63.77
CA GLU A 329 -14.15 19.72 -63.46
C GLU A 329 -13.81 18.22 -63.33
N ASN A 330 -12.99 17.67 -64.23
CA ASN A 330 -12.52 16.29 -64.16
C ASN A 330 -11.66 16.04 -62.90
N LEU A 331 -10.77 16.97 -62.53
CA LEU A 331 -10.00 16.90 -61.28
C LEU A 331 -10.89 16.96 -60.04
N GLN A 332 -11.96 17.77 -60.04
CA GLN A 332 -12.96 17.80 -58.96
C GLN A 332 -13.71 16.46 -58.85
N GLY A 333 -14.09 15.86 -59.99
CA GLY A 333 -14.71 14.53 -60.03
C GLY A 333 -13.80 13.42 -59.50
N LEU A 334 -12.50 13.46 -59.84
CA LEU A 334 -11.49 12.54 -59.29
C LEU A 334 -11.29 12.73 -57.79
N LEU A 335 -11.25 13.97 -57.30
CA LEU A 335 -11.12 14.29 -55.88
C LEU A 335 -12.34 13.81 -55.09
N ALA A 336 -13.56 14.03 -55.59
CA ALA A 336 -14.80 13.54 -54.98
C ALA A 336 -14.89 12.00 -54.96
N LYS A 337 -14.27 11.33 -55.94
CA LYS A 337 -14.14 9.87 -55.94
C LYS A 337 -13.12 9.38 -54.91
N ALA A 338 -12.01 10.10 -54.74
CA ALA A 338 -10.98 9.78 -53.76
C ALA A 338 -11.44 10.00 -52.31
N THR A 339 -12.17 11.10 -52.01
CA THR A 339 -12.77 11.31 -50.68
C THR A 339 -13.77 10.20 -50.34
N LYS A 340 -14.67 9.86 -51.27
CA LYS A 340 -15.62 8.75 -51.07
C LYS A 340 -14.94 7.40 -50.78
N GLN A 341 -13.77 7.14 -51.37
CA GLN A 341 -12.97 5.95 -51.06
C GLN A 341 -12.28 6.04 -49.67
N ALA A 342 -11.85 7.23 -49.25
CA ALA A 342 -11.33 7.46 -47.90
C ALA A 342 -12.42 7.28 -46.84
N ASP A 343 -13.64 7.78 -47.06
CA ASP A 343 -14.79 7.61 -46.16
C ASP A 343 -15.17 6.13 -46.00
N GLN A 344 -15.14 5.37 -47.10
CA GLN A 344 -15.32 3.91 -47.07
C GLN A 344 -14.23 3.21 -46.26
N ALA A 345 -12.96 3.61 -46.41
CA ALA A 345 -11.86 3.06 -45.61
C ALA A 345 -11.99 3.40 -44.11
N ILE A 346 -12.46 4.61 -43.78
CA ILE A 346 -12.74 5.03 -42.40
C ILE A 346 -13.85 4.16 -41.77
N SER A 347 -14.94 3.90 -42.51
CA SER A 347 -16.02 3.00 -42.06
C SER A 347 -15.52 1.57 -41.79
N VAL A 348 -14.71 1.01 -42.70
CA VAL A 348 -14.09 -0.31 -42.51
C VAL A 348 -13.13 -0.32 -41.30
N LEU A 349 -12.38 0.76 -41.06
CA LEU A 349 -11.53 0.88 -39.88
C LEU A 349 -12.35 0.95 -38.57
N GLN A 350 -13.49 1.64 -38.57
CA GLN A 350 -14.41 1.67 -37.41
C GLN A 350 -14.98 0.27 -37.11
N GLN A 351 -15.44 -0.46 -38.12
CA GLN A 351 -15.90 -1.85 -37.97
C GLN A 351 -14.79 -2.77 -37.41
N ASN A 352 -13.55 -2.62 -37.90
CA ASN A 352 -12.41 -3.37 -37.37
C ASN A 352 -12.05 -3.01 -35.92
N GLN A 353 -12.26 -1.76 -35.48
CA GLN A 353 -12.10 -1.38 -34.07
C GLN A 353 -13.20 -1.96 -33.19
N GLU A 354 -14.44 -2.04 -33.68
CA GLU A 354 -15.55 -2.65 -32.95
C GLU A 354 -15.37 -4.17 -32.82
N LEU A 355 -14.94 -4.85 -33.88
CA LEU A 355 -14.60 -6.28 -33.85
C LEU A 355 -13.47 -6.57 -32.86
N ARG A 356 -12.41 -5.74 -32.81
CA ARG A 356 -11.35 -5.87 -31.80
C ARG A 356 -11.90 -5.79 -30.38
N LYS A 357 -12.69 -4.76 -30.05
CA LYS A 357 -13.34 -4.64 -28.73
C LYS A 357 -14.21 -5.85 -28.35
N LYS A 358 -14.82 -6.52 -29.33
CA LYS A 358 -15.59 -7.75 -29.12
C LYS A 358 -14.69 -8.97 -28.86
N VAL A 359 -13.54 -9.06 -29.52
CA VAL A 359 -12.51 -10.07 -29.24
C VAL A 359 -11.91 -9.85 -27.86
N ASP A 360 -11.44 -8.64 -27.55
CA ASP A 360 -10.83 -8.28 -26.26
C ASP A 360 -11.74 -8.70 -25.07
N LYS A 361 -13.06 -8.45 -25.20
CA LYS A 361 -14.06 -8.82 -24.18
C LYS A 361 -14.33 -10.34 -24.10
N LEU A 362 -14.21 -11.06 -25.21
CA LEU A 362 -14.35 -12.53 -25.22
C LEU A 362 -13.13 -13.21 -24.61
N GLU A 363 -11.93 -12.65 -24.80
CA GLU A 363 -10.70 -13.11 -24.13
C GLU A 363 -10.78 -12.86 -22.60
N GLU A 364 -11.22 -11.67 -22.16
CA GLU A 364 -11.47 -11.36 -20.75
C GLU A 364 -12.48 -12.34 -20.11
N SER A 365 -13.59 -12.62 -20.81
CA SER A 365 -14.63 -13.57 -20.36
C SER A 365 -14.12 -15.02 -20.29
N LEU A 366 -13.18 -15.40 -21.17
CA LEU A 366 -12.58 -16.73 -21.20
C LEU A 366 -11.57 -16.92 -20.06
N ASP A 367 -10.78 -15.91 -19.74
CA ASP A 367 -9.84 -15.94 -18.62
C ASP A 367 -10.56 -15.96 -17.26
N GLU A 368 -11.67 -15.21 -17.10
CA GLU A 368 -12.55 -15.37 -15.94
C GLU A 368 -13.06 -16.82 -15.80
N ALA A 369 -13.58 -17.42 -16.87
CA ALA A 369 -14.07 -18.80 -16.86
C ALA A 369 -12.95 -19.82 -16.51
N ASN A 370 -11.73 -19.61 -16.99
CA ASN A 370 -10.56 -20.42 -16.64
C ASN A 370 -10.18 -20.29 -15.15
N ILE A 371 -10.27 -19.08 -14.57
CA ILE A 371 -10.04 -18.84 -13.13
C ILE A 371 -11.10 -19.56 -12.28
N TYR A 372 -12.39 -19.48 -12.65
CA TYR A 372 -13.46 -20.21 -11.96
C TYR A 372 -13.24 -21.73 -12.02
N LYS A 373 -12.86 -22.28 -13.18
CA LYS A 373 -12.55 -23.70 -13.34
C LYS A 373 -11.39 -24.14 -12.43
N LEU A 374 -10.28 -23.41 -12.44
CA LEU A 374 -9.11 -23.70 -11.59
C LEU A 374 -9.43 -23.60 -10.09
N SER A 375 -10.35 -22.72 -9.71
CA SER A 375 -10.85 -22.61 -8.33
C SER A 375 -11.70 -23.83 -7.93
N SER A 376 -12.59 -24.28 -8.82
CA SER A 376 -13.42 -25.47 -8.64
C SER A 376 -12.57 -26.75 -8.47
N GLU A 377 -11.57 -26.95 -9.33
CA GLU A 377 -10.65 -28.10 -9.25
C GLU A 377 -9.89 -28.15 -7.91
N LYS A 378 -9.46 -26.99 -7.38
CA LYS A 378 -8.84 -26.89 -6.04
C LYS A 378 -9.81 -27.20 -4.90
N MET A 379 -11.06 -26.75 -5.02
CA MET A 379 -12.11 -27.03 -4.03
C MET A 379 -12.44 -28.53 -3.98
N GLN A 380 -12.48 -29.20 -5.14
CA GLN A 380 -12.67 -30.64 -5.22
C GLN A 380 -11.52 -31.41 -4.54
N GLN A 381 -10.26 -31.05 -4.82
CA GLN A 381 -9.09 -31.65 -4.15
C GLN A 381 -9.12 -31.46 -2.63
N TYR A 382 -9.60 -30.32 -2.13
CA TYR A 382 -9.75 -30.09 -0.69
C TYR A 382 -10.83 -30.98 -0.08
N ASN A 383 -11.96 -31.17 -0.77
CA ASN A 383 -13.04 -32.05 -0.32
C ASN A 383 -12.60 -33.53 -0.26
N GLU A 384 -11.87 -34.01 -1.27
CA GLU A 384 -11.30 -35.36 -1.28
C GLU A 384 -10.31 -35.57 -0.11
N LEU A 385 -9.43 -34.60 0.15
CA LEU A 385 -8.51 -34.62 1.30
C LEU A 385 -9.25 -34.57 2.65
N MET A 386 -10.38 -33.87 2.72
CA MET A 386 -11.22 -33.80 3.92
C MET A 386 -11.92 -35.14 4.20
N GLN A 387 -12.47 -35.79 3.17
CA GLN A 387 -13.07 -37.12 3.28
C GLN A 387 -12.04 -38.18 3.73
N GLN A 388 -10.82 -38.16 3.18
CA GLN A 388 -9.74 -39.04 3.64
C GLN A 388 -9.40 -38.84 5.12
N LYS A 389 -9.40 -37.59 5.61
CA LYS A 389 -9.18 -37.28 7.03
C LYS A 389 -10.34 -37.71 7.93
N MET A 390 -11.59 -37.58 7.47
CA MET A 390 -12.76 -38.07 8.21
C MET A 390 -12.69 -39.59 8.40
N LYS A 391 -12.44 -40.35 7.33
CA LYS A 391 -12.27 -41.81 7.41
C LYS A 391 -11.16 -42.23 8.38
N LEU A 392 -10.01 -41.54 8.34
CA LEU A 392 -8.89 -41.84 9.26
C LEU A 392 -9.18 -41.43 10.73
N LEU A 393 -10.13 -40.53 10.96
CA LEU A 393 -10.65 -40.23 12.31
C LEU A 393 -11.65 -41.28 12.78
N GLU A 394 -12.56 -41.73 11.91
CA GLU A 394 -13.49 -42.85 12.19
C GLU A 394 -12.72 -44.14 12.52
N GLU A 395 -11.72 -44.48 11.69
CA GLU A 395 -10.80 -45.61 11.93
C GLU A 395 -9.98 -45.50 13.22
N ARG A 396 -9.88 -44.30 13.84
CA ARG A 396 -9.23 -44.09 15.15
C ARG A 396 -10.22 -44.10 16.30
N LEU A 397 -11.41 -43.55 16.09
CA LEU A 397 -12.51 -43.57 17.06
C LEU A 397 -12.91 -45.01 17.36
N GLN A 398 -13.15 -45.83 16.32
CA GLN A 398 -13.50 -47.23 16.50
C GLN A 398 -12.45 -48.02 17.31
N ARG A 399 -11.16 -47.81 17.06
CA ARG A 399 -10.09 -48.44 17.87
C ARG A 399 -10.06 -47.94 19.31
N SER A 400 -10.32 -46.64 19.53
CA SER A 400 -10.47 -46.10 20.88
C SER A 400 -11.66 -46.71 21.61
N ASP A 401 -12.77 -46.96 20.90
CA ASP A 401 -13.96 -47.62 21.47
C ASP A 401 -13.67 -49.10 21.77
N GLU A 402 -12.96 -49.81 20.88
CA GLU A 402 -12.49 -51.19 21.11
C GLU A 402 -11.55 -51.30 22.33
N GLU A 403 -10.59 -50.38 22.46
CA GLU A 403 -9.73 -50.27 23.65
C GLU A 403 -10.54 -49.98 24.92
N ILE A 404 -11.49 -49.03 24.87
CA ILE A 404 -12.37 -48.70 26.01
C ILE A 404 -13.23 -49.90 26.41
N HIS A 405 -13.80 -50.66 25.46
CA HIS A 405 -14.57 -51.86 25.77
C HIS A 405 -13.70 -52.95 26.44
N SER A 406 -12.44 -53.11 26.00
CA SER A 406 -11.48 -54.00 26.64
C SER A 406 -11.20 -53.59 28.10
N TYR A 407 -10.94 -52.30 28.35
CA TYR A 407 -10.78 -51.79 29.72
C TYR A 407 -12.06 -51.98 30.56
N VAL A 408 -13.24 -51.71 30.01
CA VAL A 408 -14.53 -51.91 30.71
C VAL A 408 -14.76 -53.38 31.06
N GLN A 409 -14.39 -54.32 30.18
CA GLN A 409 -14.45 -55.74 30.49
C GLN A 409 -13.49 -56.10 31.63
N LEU A 410 -12.23 -55.66 31.59
CA LEU A 410 -11.27 -55.87 32.67
C LEU A 410 -11.73 -55.27 34.01
N TYR A 411 -12.40 -54.10 33.98
CA TYR A 411 -13.04 -53.53 35.17
C TYR A 411 -14.24 -54.35 35.65
N GLN A 412 -15.05 -54.94 34.76
CA GLN A 412 -16.16 -55.82 35.16
C GLN A 412 -15.64 -57.13 35.78
N GLU A 413 -14.57 -57.70 35.23
CA GLU A 413 -13.89 -58.87 35.77
C GLU A 413 -13.28 -58.56 37.15
N SER A 414 -12.58 -57.43 37.29
CA SER A 414 -12.02 -56.97 38.57
C SER A 414 -13.11 -56.63 39.61
N VAL A 415 -14.23 -56.03 39.20
CA VAL A 415 -15.39 -55.78 40.09
C VAL A 415 -16.04 -57.10 40.53
N LYS A 416 -16.04 -58.13 39.68
CA LYS A 416 -16.52 -59.46 40.05
C LYS A 416 -15.58 -60.14 41.04
N GLU A 417 -14.26 -60.12 40.81
CA GLU A 417 -13.27 -60.58 41.80
C GLU A 417 -13.37 -59.82 43.12
N PHE A 418 -13.65 -58.51 43.07
CA PHE A 418 -13.91 -57.70 44.26
C PHE A 418 -15.21 -58.11 44.97
N GLN A 419 -16.28 -58.47 44.25
CA GLN A 419 -17.52 -58.98 44.84
C GLN A 419 -17.34 -60.37 45.47
N ASP A 420 -16.60 -61.27 44.81
CA ASP A 420 -16.31 -62.61 45.32
C ASP A 420 -15.38 -62.55 46.56
N THR A 421 -14.36 -61.69 46.54
CA THR A 421 -13.51 -61.43 47.72
C THR A 421 -14.25 -60.69 48.83
N LEU A 422 -15.15 -59.75 48.52
CA LEU A 422 -16.00 -59.09 49.52
C LEU A 422 -17.01 -60.07 50.13
N HIS A 423 -17.55 -61.02 49.36
CA HIS A 423 -18.38 -62.11 49.89
C HIS A 423 -17.57 -63.02 50.84
N SER A 424 -16.33 -63.36 50.46
CA SER A 424 -15.40 -64.10 51.33
C SER A 424 -15.10 -63.34 52.63
N LEU A 425 -14.73 -62.04 52.52
CA LEU A 425 -14.50 -61.14 53.65
C LEU A 425 -15.76 -60.88 54.50
N LYS A 426 -16.96 -61.07 53.96
CA LYS A 426 -18.24 -60.96 54.70
C LYS A 426 -18.54 -62.23 55.52
N GLU A 427 -18.19 -63.40 55.00
CA GLU A 427 -18.18 -64.64 55.82
C GLU A 427 -17.00 -64.64 56.82
N GLU A 428 -15.93 -63.91 56.53
CA GLU A 428 -14.84 -63.69 57.48
C GLU A 428 -15.18 -62.62 58.54
N SER A 429 -15.91 -61.55 58.19
CA SER A 429 -16.33 -60.52 59.14
C SER A 429 -17.35 -61.04 60.14
N LYS A 430 -18.26 -61.95 59.73
CA LYS A 430 -19.08 -62.77 60.65
C LYS A 430 -18.25 -63.52 61.71
N LYS A 431 -17.01 -63.92 61.38
CA LYS A 431 -16.08 -64.60 62.30
C LYS A 431 -15.18 -63.63 63.08
N ARG A 432 -15.00 -62.40 62.57
CA ARG A 432 -14.18 -61.34 63.17
C ARG A 432 -14.98 -60.27 63.94
N ALA A 433 -16.30 -60.43 64.08
CA ALA A 433 -17.24 -59.54 64.77
C ALA A 433 -17.07 -59.48 66.31
N VAL A 434 -15.83 -59.36 66.78
CA VAL A 434 -15.43 -59.16 68.18
C VAL A 434 -14.52 -57.93 68.32
N HIS A 435 -13.83 -57.48 67.25
CA HIS A 435 -12.98 -56.29 67.29
C HIS A 435 -13.08 -55.40 66.03
N GLU A 436 -13.64 -54.21 66.23
CA GLU A 436 -13.45 -52.98 65.45
C GLU A 436 -12.04 -52.36 65.71
N PRO A 437 -11.53 -51.35 64.95
CA PRO A 437 -12.25 -50.22 64.34
C PRO A 437 -11.90 -49.87 62.86
N VAL A 438 -12.85 -49.38 62.06
CA VAL A 438 -13.13 -47.96 61.63
C VAL A 438 -12.13 -47.33 60.65
N ASP A 439 -12.63 -46.87 59.49
CA ASP A 439 -12.29 -45.54 58.93
C ASP A 439 -13.29 -45.07 57.82
N ASP A 440 -14.37 -44.37 58.20
CA ASP A 440 -14.93 -43.22 57.46
C ASP A 440 -15.98 -42.48 58.33
N MET A 441 -16.08 -41.14 58.24
CA MET A 441 -16.89 -40.35 59.19
C MET A 441 -18.31 -39.99 58.65
N PRO A 442 -19.40 -40.34 59.36
CA PRO A 442 -20.78 -40.10 58.92
C PRO A 442 -21.15 -38.63 58.64
N TRP A 443 -22.19 -38.42 57.83
CA TRP A 443 -22.63 -37.10 57.34
C TRP A 443 -23.10 -36.16 58.47
N GLU A 444 -23.65 -36.73 59.54
CA GLU A 444 -24.11 -36.06 60.76
C GLU A 444 -23.00 -35.22 61.42
N PHE A 445 -21.74 -35.65 61.29
CA PHE A 445 -20.57 -34.90 61.77
C PHE A 445 -20.40 -33.57 61.04
N TRP A 446 -20.47 -33.59 59.71
CA TRP A 446 -20.28 -32.40 58.87
C TRP A 446 -21.47 -31.44 58.98
N SER A 447 -22.69 -31.97 59.09
CA SER A 447 -23.90 -31.17 59.38
C SER A 447 -23.78 -30.43 60.72
N ARG A 448 -23.33 -31.11 61.78
CA ARG A 448 -23.08 -30.51 63.10
C ARG A 448 -22.00 -29.41 63.06
N LEU A 449 -20.96 -29.57 62.25
CA LEU A 449 -19.94 -28.53 62.06
C LEU A 449 -20.48 -27.26 61.41
N LEU A 450 -21.35 -27.35 60.39
CA LEU A 450 -22.00 -26.19 59.79
C LEU A 450 -22.83 -25.40 60.82
N LEU A 451 -23.64 -26.10 61.62
CA LEU A 451 -24.48 -25.48 62.66
C LEU A 451 -23.67 -24.74 63.73
N ILE A 452 -22.48 -25.22 64.08
CA ILE A 452 -21.58 -24.55 65.04
C ILE A 452 -21.01 -23.24 64.44
N ILE A 453 -20.54 -23.28 63.18
CA ILE A 453 -20.04 -22.09 62.48
C ILE A 453 -21.15 -21.04 62.33
N ASP A 454 -22.38 -21.49 62.05
CA ASP A 454 -23.54 -20.62 61.87
C ASP A 454 -24.00 -20.00 63.20
N GLY A 455 -23.96 -20.75 64.30
CA GLY A 455 -24.16 -20.22 65.64
C GLY A 455 -23.16 -19.13 66.00
N TRP A 456 -21.86 -19.37 65.79
CA TRP A 456 -20.82 -18.38 66.06
C TRP A 456 -20.92 -17.13 65.17
N LEU A 457 -21.45 -17.24 63.95
CA LEU A 457 -21.75 -16.09 63.10
C LEU A 457 -22.95 -15.28 63.64
N LEU A 458 -24.03 -15.94 64.07
CA LEU A 458 -25.20 -15.28 64.65
C LEU A 458 -24.88 -14.56 65.97
N GLU A 459 -24.01 -15.15 66.79
CA GLU A 459 -23.47 -14.55 68.02
C GLU A 459 -22.43 -13.44 67.75
N LYS A 460 -22.09 -13.18 66.49
CA LYS A 460 -21.04 -12.23 66.05
C LYS A 460 -19.64 -12.53 66.61
N LYS A 461 -19.37 -13.80 66.96
CA LYS A 461 -18.04 -14.30 67.37
C LYS A 461 -17.09 -14.53 66.17
N LEU A 462 -17.62 -14.54 64.94
CA LEU A 462 -16.87 -14.61 63.66
C LEU A 462 -17.28 -13.47 62.70
N SER A 463 -16.39 -13.05 61.82
CA SER A 463 -16.78 -12.21 60.67
C SER A 463 -17.48 -13.02 59.57
N THR A 464 -18.29 -12.35 58.75
CA THR A 464 -18.99 -12.95 57.61
C THR A 464 -18.03 -13.61 56.60
N SER A 465 -16.83 -13.05 56.45
CA SER A 465 -15.74 -13.58 55.62
C SER A 465 -15.18 -14.89 56.16
N GLU A 466 -14.89 -14.97 57.45
CA GLU A 466 -14.31 -16.16 58.09
C GLU A 466 -15.33 -17.31 58.12
N ALA A 467 -16.58 -17.01 58.49
CA ALA A 467 -17.66 -18.00 58.49
C ALA A 467 -17.91 -18.59 57.08
N LYS A 468 -17.83 -17.78 56.01
CA LYS A 468 -17.92 -18.30 54.63
C LYS A 468 -16.79 -19.28 54.30
N LEU A 469 -15.55 -18.94 54.67
CA LEU A 469 -14.38 -19.77 54.37
C LEU A 469 -14.40 -21.09 55.16
N LEU A 470 -14.81 -21.06 56.43
CA LEU A 470 -15.00 -22.27 57.25
C LEU A 470 -16.14 -23.16 56.71
N ARG A 471 -17.27 -22.58 56.29
CA ARG A 471 -18.36 -23.34 55.62
C ARG A 471 -17.84 -24.08 54.38
N GLU A 472 -17.05 -23.42 53.52
CA GLU A 472 -16.46 -24.09 52.35
C GLU A 472 -15.53 -25.26 52.73
N MET A 473 -14.76 -25.15 53.82
CA MET A 473 -13.92 -26.26 54.30
C MET A 473 -14.75 -27.47 54.78
N VAL A 474 -15.91 -27.23 55.40
CA VAL A 474 -16.85 -28.30 55.80
C VAL A 474 -17.50 -28.94 54.58
N TRP A 475 -18.02 -28.15 53.64
CA TRP A 475 -18.62 -28.65 52.38
C TRP A 475 -17.63 -29.48 51.55
N LYS A 476 -16.34 -29.10 51.54
CA LYS A 476 -15.25 -29.82 50.87
C LYS A 476 -14.68 -30.98 51.70
N ARG A 477 -15.30 -31.35 52.83
CA ARG A 477 -14.90 -32.42 53.77
C ARG A 477 -13.40 -32.38 54.13
N ASN A 478 -12.86 -31.18 54.33
CA ASN A 478 -11.42 -31.00 54.50
C ASN A 478 -10.92 -31.61 55.82
N GLY A 479 -9.96 -32.53 55.76
CA GLY A 479 -9.39 -33.17 56.95
C GLY A 479 -8.98 -32.18 58.05
N ARG A 480 -8.40 -31.03 57.67
CA ARG A 480 -7.92 -30.01 58.63
C ARG A 480 -9.02 -29.44 59.55
N ILE A 481 -10.27 -29.34 59.09
CA ILE A 481 -11.37 -28.84 59.94
C ILE A 481 -11.97 -29.95 60.81
N ARG A 482 -11.93 -31.21 60.36
CA ARG A 482 -12.22 -32.39 61.20
C ARG A 482 -11.18 -32.49 62.32
N ASP A 483 -9.90 -32.40 61.98
CA ASP A 483 -8.80 -32.62 62.91
C ASP A 483 -8.75 -31.51 63.97
N ALA A 484 -8.91 -30.24 63.57
CA ALA A 484 -9.07 -29.11 64.49
C ALA A 484 -10.31 -29.24 65.39
N TYR A 485 -11.44 -29.75 64.89
CA TYR A 485 -12.63 -30.01 65.71
C TYR A 485 -12.36 -31.11 66.75
N MET A 486 -11.69 -32.19 66.37
CA MET A 486 -11.31 -33.27 67.30
C MET A 486 -10.33 -32.75 68.37
N GLU A 487 -9.41 -31.85 68.03
CA GLU A 487 -8.50 -31.18 68.97
C GLU A 487 -9.22 -30.15 69.88
N CYS A 488 -10.42 -29.68 69.51
CA CYS A 488 -11.20 -28.69 70.26
C CYS A 488 -12.41 -29.27 71.02
N LYS A 489 -12.72 -30.55 70.83
CA LYS A 489 -13.90 -31.24 71.37
C LYS A 489 -14.05 -31.15 72.90
N GLU A 490 -12.94 -30.95 73.61
CA GLU A 490 -12.86 -30.90 75.08
C GLU A 490 -12.30 -29.56 75.60
N LYS A 491 -12.21 -28.53 74.75
CA LYS A 491 -11.68 -27.19 75.08
C LYS A 491 -12.78 -26.15 75.25
N ASN A 492 -12.44 -25.01 75.86
CA ASN A 492 -13.36 -23.87 76.02
C ASN A 492 -13.69 -23.21 74.67
N GLU A 493 -14.89 -22.62 74.53
CA GLU A 493 -15.35 -22.00 73.27
C GLU A 493 -14.36 -21.00 72.68
N HIS A 494 -13.74 -20.14 73.50
CA HIS A 494 -12.77 -19.15 73.04
C HIS A 494 -11.50 -19.79 72.44
N GLU A 495 -11.07 -20.96 72.95
CA GLU A 495 -9.94 -21.71 72.40
C GLU A 495 -10.33 -22.45 71.12
N ALA A 496 -11.55 -22.98 71.06
CA ALA A 496 -12.10 -23.58 69.85
C ALA A 496 -12.19 -22.54 68.72
N ILE A 497 -12.79 -21.37 68.98
CA ILE A 497 -12.88 -20.27 68.02
C ILE A 497 -11.50 -19.77 67.63
N SER A 498 -10.56 -19.62 68.57
CA SER A 498 -9.17 -19.26 68.24
C SER A 498 -8.49 -20.29 67.32
N THR A 499 -8.77 -21.58 67.50
CA THR A 499 -8.18 -22.66 66.69
C THR A 499 -8.80 -22.72 65.30
N PHE A 500 -10.11 -22.48 65.17
CA PHE A 500 -10.77 -22.34 63.87
C PHE A 500 -10.33 -21.05 63.14
N LEU A 501 -10.09 -19.95 63.86
CA LEU A 501 -9.53 -18.72 63.30
C LEU A 501 -8.06 -18.87 62.87
N LYS A 502 -7.30 -19.80 63.46
CA LYS A 502 -5.98 -20.17 62.91
C LYS A 502 -6.10 -20.81 61.53
N LEU A 503 -7.15 -21.58 61.25
CA LEU A 503 -7.40 -22.13 59.91
C LEU A 503 -7.71 -21.03 58.88
N THR A 504 -8.48 -19.99 59.25
CA THR A 504 -8.77 -18.87 58.36
C THR A 504 -7.59 -17.91 58.20
N SER A 505 -6.83 -17.62 59.26
CA SER A 505 -5.59 -16.83 59.14
C SER A 505 -4.53 -17.50 58.24
N SER A 506 -4.55 -18.84 58.15
CA SER A 506 -3.69 -19.60 57.23
C SER A 506 -4.09 -19.49 55.76
N SER A 507 -5.13 -18.73 55.40
CA SER A 507 -5.50 -18.47 54.01
C SER A 507 -4.97 -17.15 53.44
N ILE A 508 -4.13 -16.42 54.19
CA ILE A 508 -3.13 -15.56 53.54
C ILE A 508 -2.12 -16.51 52.92
N SER A 509 -2.13 -16.66 51.60
CA SER A 509 -1.17 -17.51 50.90
C SER A 509 0.26 -17.06 51.21
N SER A 510 1.13 -17.99 51.56
CA SER A 510 2.58 -17.75 51.58
C SER A 510 2.99 -17.11 50.25
N GLY A 511 3.56 -15.90 50.32
CA GLY A 511 3.84 -15.11 49.13
C GLY A 511 4.85 -15.82 48.22
N LEU A 512 4.40 -16.19 47.01
CA LEU A 512 5.23 -16.86 46.01
C LEU A 512 6.57 -16.13 45.80
N HIS A 513 7.64 -16.90 45.61
CA HIS A 513 8.94 -16.40 45.17
C HIS A 513 8.98 -16.29 43.65
N VAL A 514 8.99 -15.06 43.16
CA VAL A 514 9.01 -14.71 41.73
C VAL A 514 10.35 -14.09 41.38
N ILE A 515 11.05 -14.66 40.40
CA ILE A 515 12.28 -14.07 39.85
C ILE A 515 12.03 -13.63 38.42
N HIS A 516 12.08 -12.33 38.16
CA HIS A 516 12.05 -11.80 36.81
C HIS A 516 13.46 -11.87 36.19
N ILE A 517 13.56 -12.30 34.94
CA ILE A 517 14.77 -12.24 34.13
C ILE A 517 14.45 -11.36 32.92
N ALA A 518 15.22 -10.28 32.73
CA ALA A 518 14.96 -9.29 31.69
C ALA A 518 16.26 -8.70 31.11
N ALA A 519 16.16 -8.02 29.97
CA ALA A 519 17.22 -7.17 29.43
C ALA A 519 17.12 -5.70 29.93
N GLU A 520 15.94 -5.28 30.39
CA GLU A 520 15.67 -3.92 30.84
C GLU A 520 14.97 -3.87 32.20
N MET A 521 15.22 -2.79 32.94
CA MET A 521 14.49 -2.38 34.15
C MET A 521 14.61 -0.86 34.30
N ALA A 522 13.48 -0.18 34.52
CA ALA A 522 13.47 1.24 34.86
C ALA A 522 13.91 1.45 36.33
N PRO A 523 14.68 2.51 36.65
CA PRO A 523 15.21 3.53 35.75
C PRO A 523 16.61 3.22 35.18
N VAL A 524 17.22 2.08 35.56
CA VAL A 524 18.68 1.85 35.46
C VAL A 524 19.17 1.38 34.10
N ALA A 525 18.36 0.57 33.41
CA ALA A 525 18.64 0.00 32.09
C ALA A 525 17.34 0.00 31.29
N LYS A 526 17.05 1.12 30.62
CA LYS A 526 15.78 1.35 29.92
C LYS A 526 16.02 1.92 28.53
N VAL A 527 15.35 1.33 27.55
CA VAL A 527 15.25 1.77 26.16
C VAL A 527 13.79 1.89 25.75
N GLY A 528 12.97 0.88 26.07
CA GLY A 528 11.55 0.82 25.72
C GLY A 528 10.61 0.80 26.95
N GLY A 529 9.38 0.33 26.71
CA GLY A 529 8.39 0.11 27.77
C GLY A 529 8.65 -1.12 28.63
N LEU A 530 9.48 -2.07 28.17
CA LEU A 530 9.85 -3.28 28.91
C LEU A 530 10.36 -2.94 30.32
N GLY A 531 11.30 -1.99 30.42
CA GLY A 531 11.86 -1.59 31.72
C GLY A 531 10.83 -1.04 32.71
N ASP A 532 9.81 -0.32 32.23
CA ASP A 532 8.71 0.18 33.08
C ASP A 532 7.82 -0.97 33.57
N VAL A 533 7.51 -1.94 32.70
CA VAL A 533 6.68 -3.10 33.06
C VAL A 533 7.39 -3.97 34.10
N VAL A 534 8.69 -4.25 33.94
CA VAL A 534 9.46 -5.06 34.90
C VAL A 534 9.47 -4.41 36.29
N ALA A 535 9.74 -3.10 36.37
CA ALA A 535 9.73 -2.37 37.64
C ALA A 535 8.32 -2.25 38.25
N GLY A 536 7.32 -1.84 37.45
CA GLY A 536 5.95 -1.64 37.91
C GLY A 536 5.24 -2.93 38.31
N LEU A 537 5.42 -4.01 37.55
CA LEU A 537 4.89 -5.34 37.89
C LEU A 537 5.57 -5.89 39.15
N GLY A 538 6.90 -5.74 39.26
CA GLY A 538 7.64 -6.17 40.44
C GLY A 538 7.17 -5.46 41.71
N LYS A 539 7.02 -4.13 41.67
CA LYS A 539 6.39 -3.34 42.75
C LYS A 539 4.99 -3.85 43.08
N ALA A 540 4.14 -4.09 42.07
CA ALA A 540 2.76 -4.53 42.28
C ALA A 540 2.65 -5.93 42.89
N LEU A 541 3.56 -6.84 42.55
CA LEU A 541 3.66 -8.17 43.16
C LEU A 541 4.21 -8.09 44.60
N GLN A 542 5.23 -7.27 44.85
CA GLN A 542 5.77 -7.04 46.21
C GLN A 542 4.71 -6.39 47.12
N LYS A 543 3.95 -5.39 46.62
CA LYS A 543 2.79 -4.79 47.31
C LYS A 543 1.66 -5.79 47.61
N LYS A 544 1.63 -6.95 46.94
CA LYS A 544 0.73 -8.09 47.22
C LYS A 544 1.33 -9.15 48.17
N GLY A 545 2.54 -8.93 48.68
CA GLY A 545 3.21 -9.82 49.63
C GLY A 545 4.06 -10.93 48.99
N HIS A 546 4.29 -10.91 47.67
CA HIS A 546 5.21 -11.84 47.00
C HIS A 546 6.67 -11.47 47.24
N LEU A 547 7.56 -12.46 47.35
CA LEU A 547 9.00 -12.22 47.28
C LEU A 547 9.39 -12.05 45.82
N VAL A 548 9.75 -10.84 45.42
CA VAL A 548 10.12 -10.51 44.05
C VAL A 548 11.60 -10.18 43.96
N GLU A 549 12.31 -10.79 43.00
CA GLU A 549 13.69 -10.46 42.67
C GLU A 549 13.84 -10.28 41.15
N ILE A 550 14.86 -9.52 40.72
CA ILE A 550 15.12 -9.24 39.30
C ILE A 550 16.57 -9.59 38.96
N VAL A 551 16.79 -10.25 37.80
CA VAL A 551 18.12 -10.55 37.26
C VAL A 551 18.30 -9.83 35.92
N LEU A 552 19.39 -9.08 35.80
CA LEU A 552 19.75 -8.25 34.63
C LEU A 552 21.21 -8.47 34.21
N PRO A 553 21.58 -8.18 32.95
CA PRO A 553 22.98 -8.02 32.56
C PRO A 553 23.57 -6.73 33.16
N LYS A 554 24.85 -6.75 33.57
CA LYS A 554 25.58 -5.53 33.95
C LYS A 554 26.14 -4.84 32.70
N TYR A 555 25.37 -3.91 32.13
CA TYR A 555 25.83 -3.10 30.99
C TYR A 555 26.84 -2.02 31.42
N ASP A 556 27.74 -1.64 30.52
CA ASP A 556 28.62 -0.48 30.70
C ASP A 556 27.88 0.85 30.59
N CYS A 557 26.76 0.88 29.85
CA CYS A 557 25.91 2.06 29.62
C CYS A 557 24.71 2.22 30.57
N MET A 558 24.67 1.53 31.72
CA MET A 558 23.58 1.72 32.70
C MET A 558 23.64 3.11 33.35
N GLN A 559 22.49 3.59 33.86
CA GLN A 559 22.42 4.81 34.66
C GLN A 559 22.92 4.53 36.08
N TYR A 560 24.22 4.32 36.24
CA TYR A 560 24.87 4.01 37.53
C TYR A 560 24.59 5.04 38.62
N ASP A 561 24.40 6.32 38.27
CA ASP A 561 24.01 7.40 39.19
C ASP A 561 22.60 7.22 39.80
N ARG A 562 21.84 6.20 39.37
CA ARG A 562 20.53 5.80 39.91
C ARG A 562 20.56 4.40 40.55
N ILE A 563 21.74 3.86 40.85
CA ILE A 563 21.92 2.55 41.48
C ILE A 563 22.50 2.75 42.88
N ASP A 564 21.61 2.85 43.87
CA ASP A 564 22.03 2.94 45.27
C ASP A 564 22.73 1.65 45.71
N ASP A 565 23.80 1.83 46.49
CA ASP A 565 24.46 0.78 47.29
C ASP A 565 24.87 -0.49 46.49
N LEU A 566 25.31 -0.30 45.24
CA LEU A 566 25.74 -1.39 44.33
C LEU A 566 26.96 -2.14 44.87
N ARG A 567 26.74 -3.35 45.39
CA ARG A 567 27.78 -4.18 46.02
C ARG A 567 28.08 -5.41 45.19
N ALA A 568 29.36 -5.76 45.07
CA ALA A 568 29.75 -7.07 44.55
C ALA A 568 29.45 -8.15 45.60
N LEU A 569 28.87 -9.28 45.19
CA LEU A 569 28.85 -10.48 46.01
C LEU A 569 30.20 -11.19 45.89
N ASP A 570 30.70 -11.74 46.99
CA ASP A 570 31.91 -12.60 46.99
C ASP A 570 31.55 -14.04 46.55
N VAL A 571 30.85 -14.12 45.41
CA VAL A 571 30.39 -15.35 44.78
C VAL A 571 30.70 -15.26 43.29
N VAL A 572 31.60 -16.11 42.83
CA VAL A 572 31.96 -16.22 41.41
C VAL A 572 31.12 -17.33 40.79
N VAL A 573 30.16 -16.96 39.96
CA VAL A 573 29.27 -17.91 39.27
C VAL A 573 29.94 -18.34 37.97
N GLU A 574 30.23 -19.62 37.79
CA GLU A 574 30.78 -20.15 36.53
C GLU A 574 29.68 -20.65 35.61
N SER A 575 29.75 -20.29 34.32
CA SER A 575 28.78 -20.67 33.28
C SER A 575 29.44 -21.26 32.04
N TYR A 576 28.83 -22.31 31.50
CA TYR A 576 29.27 -22.92 30.24
C TYR A 576 29.01 -22.00 29.04
N PHE A 577 30.02 -21.82 28.19
CA PHE A 577 29.87 -21.27 26.85
C PHE A 577 30.94 -21.84 25.89
N ASP A 578 30.59 -22.14 24.63
CA ASP A 578 31.51 -22.59 23.56
C ASP A 578 32.56 -23.65 24.03
N GLY A 579 32.11 -24.67 24.78
CA GLY A 579 32.97 -25.75 25.27
C GLY A 579 33.86 -25.40 26.46
N ARG A 580 33.66 -24.26 27.13
CA ARG A 580 34.47 -23.78 28.26
C ARG A 580 33.59 -23.25 29.40
N LEU A 581 34.15 -23.15 30.60
CA LEU A 581 33.54 -22.42 31.70
C LEU A 581 34.10 -20.99 31.75
N PHE A 582 33.21 -20.02 31.93
CA PHE A 582 33.55 -18.61 32.09
C PHE A 582 33.04 -18.08 33.43
N LYS A 583 33.84 -17.23 34.07
CA LYS A 583 33.52 -16.62 35.36
C LYS A 583 32.59 -15.43 35.17
N ASN A 584 31.59 -15.31 36.03
CA ASN A 584 30.69 -14.18 36.13
C ASN A 584 30.82 -13.56 37.51
N LYS A 585 30.91 -12.23 37.56
CA LYS A 585 30.84 -11.48 38.80
C LYS A 585 29.40 -11.03 39.02
N VAL A 586 28.84 -11.37 40.18
CA VAL A 586 27.48 -10.99 40.55
C VAL A 586 27.53 -9.73 41.41
N TRP A 587 26.69 -8.75 41.08
CA TRP A 587 26.49 -7.56 41.88
C TRP A 587 25.03 -7.50 42.35
N VAL A 588 24.78 -6.88 43.50
CA VAL A 588 23.44 -6.71 44.08
C VAL A 588 23.21 -5.25 44.46
N SER A 589 21.97 -4.80 44.30
CA SER A 589 21.46 -3.48 44.72
C SER A 589 19.96 -3.61 45.04
N THR A 590 19.39 -2.59 45.67
CA THR A 590 17.92 -2.44 45.79
C THR A 590 17.50 -1.21 45.00
N ILE A 591 16.72 -1.42 43.94
CA ILE A 591 16.27 -0.37 43.02
C ILE A 591 14.75 -0.29 43.11
N GLU A 592 14.21 0.90 43.36
CA GLU A 592 12.75 1.12 43.42
C GLU A 592 12.02 0.20 44.45
N GLY A 593 12.74 -0.24 45.49
CA GLY A 593 12.28 -1.17 46.53
C GLY A 593 12.48 -2.67 46.21
N LEU A 594 12.97 -3.01 45.01
CA LEU A 594 13.13 -4.39 44.54
C LEU A 594 14.61 -4.81 44.60
N PRO A 595 14.95 -6.03 45.08
CA PRO A 595 16.30 -6.56 45.02
C PRO A 595 16.66 -6.98 43.58
N VAL A 596 17.79 -6.47 43.08
CA VAL A 596 18.26 -6.66 41.72
C VAL A 596 19.66 -7.26 41.70
N TYR A 597 19.83 -8.33 40.92
CA TYR A 597 21.10 -8.98 40.66
C TYR A 597 21.60 -8.63 39.26
N PHE A 598 22.79 -8.05 39.17
CA PHE A 598 23.46 -7.74 37.91
C PHE A 598 24.57 -8.75 37.62
N ILE A 599 24.52 -9.39 36.46
CA ILE A 599 25.51 -10.38 36.02
C ILE A 599 26.53 -9.72 35.10
N GLU A 600 27.79 -9.68 35.53
CA GLU A 600 28.93 -9.18 34.76
C GLU A 600 29.77 -10.36 34.22
N PRO A 601 29.65 -10.71 32.93
CA PRO A 601 30.37 -11.83 32.37
C PRO A 601 31.82 -11.47 32.06
N HIS A 602 32.77 -12.20 32.62
CA HIS A 602 34.19 -12.07 32.27
C HIS A 602 34.52 -12.87 31.00
N HIS A 603 33.66 -12.76 29.97
CA HIS A 603 33.87 -13.37 28.66
C HIS A 603 34.84 -12.50 27.82
N PRO A 604 35.84 -13.07 27.10
CA PRO A 604 36.80 -12.31 26.30
C PRO A 604 36.17 -11.35 25.30
N ASP A 605 35.03 -11.72 24.72
CA ASP A 605 34.31 -10.92 23.72
C ASP A 605 33.60 -9.69 24.30
N LYS A 606 33.57 -9.52 25.64
CA LYS A 606 32.99 -8.37 26.36
C LYS A 606 31.49 -8.13 26.10
N PHE A 607 30.67 -9.17 26.23
CA PHE A 607 29.26 -9.17 25.82
C PHE A 607 28.36 -8.04 26.37
N PHE A 608 28.66 -7.40 27.51
CA PHE A 608 27.87 -6.24 27.99
C PHE A 608 28.70 -4.97 28.20
N TRP A 609 29.89 -4.90 27.57
CA TRP A 609 30.69 -3.68 27.47
C TRP A 609 30.75 -3.27 25.99
N ARG A 610 29.72 -2.53 25.57
CA ARG A 610 29.43 -2.15 24.16
C ARG A 610 28.97 -0.68 24.02
N GLY A 611 28.63 -0.01 25.11
CA GLY A 611 27.95 1.29 25.09
C GLY A 611 26.46 1.23 24.74
N GLN A 612 25.89 0.05 24.51
CA GLN A 612 24.48 -0.15 24.14
C GLN A 612 23.89 -1.47 24.65
N PHE A 613 22.59 -1.45 24.95
CA PHE A 613 21.85 -2.56 25.55
C PHE A 613 21.64 -3.74 24.60
N TYR A 614 21.27 -3.48 23.35
CA TYR A 614 21.04 -4.45 22.29
C TYR A 614 21.18 -3.75 20.91
N GLY A 615 21.13 -4.52 19.82
CA GLY A 615 21.41 -4.08 18.46
C GLY A 615 22.78 -4.53 17.92
N GLU A 616 23.52 -5.37 18.63
CA GLU A 616 24.80 -5.90 18.17
C GLU A 616 24.61 -7.16 17.31
N HIS A 617 25.57 -7.40 16.40
CA HIS A 617 25.57 -8.60 15.56
C HIS A 617 25.72 -9.91 16.37
N ASP A 618 26.31 -9.84 17.57
CA ASP A 618 26.47 -10.97 18.49
C ASP A 618 25.37 -11.07 19.56
N ASP A 619 24.29 -10.27 19.50
CA ASP A 619 23.19 -10.28 20.49
C ASP A 619 22.67 -11.67 20.83
N PHE A 620 22.51 -12.56 19.86
CA PHE A 620 22.11 -13.95 20.11
C PHE A 620 23.02 -14.64 21.14
N ARG A 621 24.33 -14.46 21.00
CA ARG A 621 25.37 -15.04 21.86
C ARG A 621 25.47 -14.30 23.18
N ARG A 622 25.34 -12.96 23.18
CA ARG A 622 25.23 -12.13 24.39
C ARG A 622 24.09 -12.62 25.30
N PHE A 623 22.91 -12.82 24.71
CA PHE A 623 21.68 -13.13 25.44
C PHE A 623 21.48 -14.62 25.76
N SER A 624 21.99 -15.54 24.93
CA SER A 624 22.06 -16.97 25.29
C SER A 624 23.07 -17.21 26.42
N PHE A 625 24.21 -16.50 26.42
CA PHE A 625 25.15 -16.48 27.54
C PHE A 625 24.48 -15.95 28.82
N PHE A 626 23.81 -14.79 28.75
CA PHE A 626 23.14 -14.21 29.92
C PHE A 626 22.06 -15.14 30.49
N SER A 627 21.19 -15.69 29.63
CA SER A 627 20.16 -16.65 30.02
C SER A 627 20.76 -17.89 30.71
N ARG A 628 21.93 -18.34 30.25
CA ARG A 628 22.69 -19.42 30.89
C ARG A 628 23.20 -19.02 32.27
N ALA A 629 23.89 -17.88 32.36
CA ALA A 629 24.50 -17.39 33.60
C ALA A 629 23.46 -17.03 34.68
N ALA A 630 22.26 -16.57 34.29
CA ALA A 630 21.15 -16.34 35.20
C ALA A 630 20.68 -17.63 35.88
N LEU A 631 20.55 -18.72 35.14
CA LEU A 631 20.19 -20.02 35.72
C LEU A 631 21.32 -20.66 36.54
N GLU A 632 22.60 -20.46 36.16
CA GLU A 632 23.73 -20.86 37.02
C GLU A 632 23.72 -20.08 38.34
N LEU A 633 23.38 -18.78 38.33
CA LEU A 633 23.21 -17.97 39.54
C LEU A 633 22.10 -18.52 40.44
N LEU A 634 20.94 -18.89 39.89
CA LEU A 634 19.85 -19.47 40.70
C LEU A 634 20.28 -20.78 41.37
N LEU A 635 20.88 -21.69 40.59
CA LEU A 635 21.37 -22.98 41.09
C LEU A 635 22.47 -22.82 42.16
N GLN A 636 23.49 -22.00 41.88
CA GLN A 636 24.68 -21.86 42.74
C GLN A 636 24.39 -21.01 44.00
N ALA A 637 23.39 -20.12 43.96
CA ALA A 637 22.87 -19.42 45.13
C ALA A 637 21.79 -20.22 45.91
N GLY A 638 21.45 -21.44 45.47
CA GLY A 638 20.43 -22.27 46.12
C GLY A 638 19.00 -21.72 46.06
N LYS A 639 18.72 -20.79 45.12
CA LYS A 639 17.39 -20.17 44.97
C LYS A 639 16.42 -21.16 44.32
N GLN A 640 15.31 -21.45 45.00
CA GLN A 640 14.24 -22.32 44.50
C GLN A 640 12.94 -21.50 44.36
N PRO A 641 12.82 -20.65 43.32
CA PRO A 641 11.63 -19.83 43.12
C PRO A 641 10.42 -20.66 42.70
N ASP A 642 9.22 -20.18 43.01
CA ASP A 642 7.96 -20.75 42.48
C ASP A 642 7.75 -20.37 41.01
N ILE A 643 8.19 -19.17 40.62
CA ILE A 643 8.04 -18.64 39.26
C ILE A 643 9.34 -18.01 38.78
N ILE A 644 9.79 -18.43 37.59
CA ILE A 644 10.77 -17.69 36.79
C ILE A 644 10.01 -16.98 35.68
N HIS A 645 10.05 -15.65 35.65
CA HIS A 645 9.30 -14.83 34.70
C HIS A 645 10.27 -14.13 33.73
N CYS A 646 10.35 -14.68 32.53
CA CYS A 646 11.20 -14.21 31.44
C CYS A 646 10.47 -13.16 30.59
N HIS A 647 11.18 -12.12 30.16
CA HIS A 647 10.65 -11.08 29.29
C HIS A 647 11.45 -10.95 27.99
N ASP A 648 10.73 -10.95 26.87
CA ASP A 648 11.19 -10.85 25.49
C ASP A 648 12.29 -11.85 25.05
N TRP A 649 12.60 -11.84 23.75
CA TRP A 649 13.47 -12.83 23.09
C TRP A 649 14.87 -12.94 23.72
N GLN A 650 15.37 -11.86 24.33
CA GLN A 650 16.63 -11.78 25.06
C GLN A 650 16.72 -12.77 26.23
N THR A 651 15.59 -13.26 26.74
CA THR A 651 15.53 -14.23 27.85
C THR A 651 14.83 -15.53 27.46
N ALA A 652 14.46 -15.68 26.18
CA ALA A 652 13.70 -16.81 25.69
C ALA A 652 14.45 -18.16 25.76
N PHE A 653 15.79 -18.13 25.87
CA PHE A 653 16.61 -19.33 26.08
C PHE A 653 16.45 -19.93 27.48
N VAL A 654 15.98 -19.17 28.48
CA VAL A 654 15.83 -19.64 29.86
C VAL A 654 14.90 -20.85 29.93
N ALA A 655 13.80 -20.86 29.17
CA ALA A 655 12.82 -21.95 29.21
C ALA A 655 13.42 -23.32 28.76
N PRO A 656 14.01 -23.49 27.56
CA PRO A 656 14.65 -24.74 27.18
C PRO A 656 15.88 -25.07 28.05
N LEU A 657 16.72 -24.08 28.42
CA LEU A 657 17.84 -24.31 29.33
C LEU A 657 17.38 -24.91 30.67
N TYR A 658 16.32 -24.36 31.25
CA TYR A 658 15.76 -24.79 32.54
C TYR A 658 15.37 -26.28 32.51
N TRP A 659 14.51 -26.68 31.57
CA TRP A 659 14.03 -28.06 31.47
C TRP A 659 15.13 -29.05 31.12
N ASP A 660 15.96 -28.73 30.11
CA ASP A 660 16.92 -29.69 29.56
C ASP A 660 18.16 -29.85 30.48
N LEU A 661 18.59 -28.78 31.18
CA LEU A 661 19.92 -28.72 31.81
C LEU A 661 19.95 -28.30 33.29
N TYR A 662 18.85 -27.83 33.88
CA TYR A 662 18.81 -27.39 35.30
C TYR A 662 17.82 -28.14 36.18
N VAL A 663 16.67 -28.55 35.64
CA VAL A 663 15.74 -29.47 36.34
C VAL A 663 16.46 -30.78 36.74
N PRO A 664 17.30 -31.43 35.90
CA PRO A 664 18.11 -32.58 36.30
C PRO A 664 19.20 -32.27 37.35
N LYS A 665 19.56 -31.00 37.55
CA LYS A 665 20.52 -30.56 38.57
C LYS A 665 19.86 -30.17 39.91
N GLY A 666 18.53 -30.28 40.01
CA GLY A 666 17.78 -29.97 41.23
C GLY A 666 17.22 -28.55 41.31
N LEU A 667 17.30 -27.73 40.26
CA LEU A 667 16.54 -26.48 40.15
C LEU A 667 15.20 -26.81 39.47
N ASN A 668 14.23 -27.29 40.24
CA ASN A 668 12.99 -27.90 39.72
C ASN A 668 11.69 -27.42 40.39
N SER A 669 11.75 -26.46 41.31
CA SER A 669 10.58 -25.84 41.95
C SER A 669 9.74 -25.02 40.97
N ALA A 670 10.39 -24.32 40.05
CA ALA A 670 9.81 -23.19 39.34
C ALA A 670 8.89 -23.59 38.18
N ARG A 671 7.86 -22.76 37.97
CA ARG A 671 7.14 -22.65 36.70
C ARG A 671 7.70 -21.49 35.89
N VAL A 672 7.91 -21.72 34.60
CA VAL A 672 8.42 -20.69 33.68
C VAL A 672 7.24 -19.93 33.07
N CYS A 673 7.16 -18.64 33.38
CA CYS A 673 6.31 -17.66 32.72
C CYS A 673 7.14 -16.91 31.68
N PHE A 674 6.56 -16.61 30.52
CA PHE A 674 7.19 -15.78 29.50
C PHE A 674 6.24 -14.65 29.06
N THR A 675 6.76 -13.42 28.89
CA THR A 675 6.04 -12.30 28.28
C THR A 675 6.73 -11.86 27.00
N CYS A 676 5.98 -11.80 25.89
CA CYS A 676 6.38 -11.11 24.68
C CYS A 676 5.75 -9.71 24.64
N HIS A 677 6.57 -8.67 24.61
CA HIS A 677 6.14 -7.28 24.46
C HIS A 677 6.15 -6.82 22.99
N ASN A 678 6.99 -7.40 22.13
CA ASN A 678 6.93 -7.18 20.67
C ASN A 678 7.34 -8.43 19.86
N PHE A 679 6.42 -8.97 19.04
CA PHE A 679 6.68 -10.11 18.14
C PHE A 679 7.57 -9.78 16.93
N GLU A 680 7.91 -8.50 16.69
CA GLU A 680 8.86 -8.09 15.65
C GLU A 680 10.29 -8.60 15.93
N TYR A 681 10.70 -8.59 17.20
CA TYR A 681 12.05 -8.99 17.60
C TYR A 681 12.06 -10.41 18.15
N GLN A 682 12.43 -11.37 17.30
CA GLN A 682 12.34 -12.81 17.61
C GLN A 682 13.69 -13.48 17.92
N GLY A 683 14.81 -12.79 17.68
CA GLY A 683 16.17 -13.27 17.96
C GLY A 683 16.69 -14.38 17.04
N THR A 684 16.18 -14.49 15.80
CA THR A 684 16.43 -15.68 14.96
C THR A 684 17.88 -15.78 14.49
N ALA A 685 18.46 -16.98 14.53
CA ALA A 685 19.88 -17.23 14.21
C ALA A 685 20.11 -18.64 13.65
N PRO A 686 21.28 -18.94 13.06
CA PRO A 686 21.61 -20.30 12.61
C PRO A 686 21.57 -21.32 13.75
N ALA A 687 20.95 -22.47 13.52
CA ALA A 687 20.67 -23.48 14.55
C ALA A 687 21.89 -23.91 15.38
N LYS A 688 23.08 -23.95 14.74
CA LYS A 688 24.37 -24.26 15.36
C LYS A 688 24.70 -23.41 16.59
N GLU A 689 24.21 -22.17 16.68
CA GLU A 689 24.54 -21.28 17.79
C GLU A 689 23.90 -21.72 19.12
N LEU A 690 22.89 -22.61 19.13
CA LEU A 690 22.37 -23.20 20.38
C LEU A 690 23.43 -24.02 21.13
N ALA A 691 24.38 -24.63 20.43
CA ALA A 691 25.49 -25.37 21.04
C ALA A 691 26.37 -24.47 21.93
N SER A 692 26.42 -23.15 21.66
CA SER A 692 27.21 -22.21 22.45
C SER A 692 26.80 -22.22 23.93
N CYS A 693 25.50 -22.17 24.24
CA CYS A 693 24.97 -22.22 25.60
C CYS A 693 24.80 -23.65 26.17
N GLY A 694 25.25 -24.67 25.43
CA GLY A 694 25.23 -26.08 25.83
C GLY A 694 23.93 -26.84 25.52
N LEU A 695 23.06 -26.29 24.66
CA LEU A 695 21.81 -26.92 24.23
C LEU A 695 22.02 -27.86 23.02
N ASP A 696 21.21 -28.92 22.92
CA ASP A 696 21.27 -29.89 21.81
C ASP A 696 20.60 -29.33 20.55
N VAL A 697 21.41 -29.03 19.54
CA VAL A 697 20.98 -28.51 18.24
C VAL A 697 20.05 -29.48 17.49
N GLN A 698 20.30 -30.79 17.56
CA GLN A 698 19.51 -31.80 16.82
C GLN A 698 18.12 -32.00 17.47
N GLN A 699 18.05 -31.98 18.80
CA GLN A 699 16.77 -32.11 19.51
C GLN A 699 15.91 -30.83 19.42
N LEU A 700 16.54 -29.66 19.35
CA LEU A 700 15.81 -28.37 19.38
C LEU A 700 15.55 -27.76 18.01
N ASN A 701 16.37 -28.03 16.98
CA ASN A 701 16.11 -27.57 15.61
C ASN A 701 15.08 -28.47 14.90
N ARG A 702 13.87 -28.53 15.46
CA ARG A 702 12.72 -29.26 14.93
C ARG A 702 11.48 -28.37 14.79
N PRO A 703 10.53 -28.67 13.87
CA PRO A 703 9.33 -27.88 13.67
C PRO A 703 8.46 -27.72 14.93
N ASP A 704 8.40 -28.77 15.75
CA ASP A 704 7.68 -28.81 17.04
C ASP A 704 8.44 -28.14 18.20
N ARG A 705 9.66 -27.65 17.97
CA ARG A 705 10.57 -27.06 18.95
C ARG A 705 11.00 -25.65 18.50
N MET A 706 12.30 -25.37 18.44
CA MET A 706 12.86 -24.04 18.23
C MET A 706 13.12 -23.69 16.75
N GLN A 707 12.95 -24.61 15.80
CA GLN A 707 13.22 -24.33 14.38
C GLN A 707 12.37 -23.17 13.86
N ASP A 708 12.98 -22.27 13.09
CA ASP A 708 12.29 -21.13 12.53
C ASP A 708 11.25 -21.56 11.46
N ASN A 709 10.08 -20.91 11.45
CA ASN A 709 9.00 -21.24 10.53
C ASN A 709 9.32 -20.84 9.07
N SER A 710 10.30 -19.97 8.84
CA SER A 710 10.73 -19.52 7.51
C SER A 710 12.01 -20.19 7.00
N ALA A 711 12.81 -20.82 7.87
CA ALA A 711 14.11 -21.38 7.49
C ALA A 711 14.56 -22.55 8.38
N HIS A 712 14.70 -23.74 7.80
CA HIS A 712 14.98 -25.00 8.52
C HIS A 712 16.40 -25.08 9.13
N ASP A 713 17.34 -24.27 8.64
CA ASP A 713 18.71 -24.14 9.18
C ASP A 713 18.80 -23.11 10.32
N ARG A 714 17.73 -22.36 10.57
CA ARG A 714 17.63 -21.34 11.62
C ARG A 714 16.75 -21.81 12.77
N ILE A 715 17.02 -21.26 13.94
CA ILE A 715 16.16 -21.37 15.11
C ILE A 715 15.69 -19.99 15.56
N ASN A 716 14.58 -20.00 16.29
CA ASN A 716 13.82 -18.85 16.70
C ASN A 716 13.64 -18.93 18.24
N PRO A 717 14.43 -18.18 19.02
CA PRO A 717 14.35 -18.20 20.48
C PRO A 717 12.94 -17.90 20.99
N LEU A 718 12.24 -16.92 20.40
CA LEU A 718 10.88 -16.56 20.79
C LEU A 718 9.90 -17.73 20.63
N LYS A 719 9.98 -18.46 19.51
CA LYS A 719 9.25 -19.73 19.31
C LYS A 719 9.59 -20.75 20.39
N GLY A 720 10.88 -20.87 20.75
CA GLY A 720 11.33 -21.71 21.86
C GLY A 720 10.68 -21.35 23.19
N ALA A 721 10.65 -20.08 23.58
CA ALA A 721 9.95 -19.66 24.79
C ALA A 721 8.45 -19.99 24.76
N ILE A 722 7.78 -19.81 23.61
CA ILE A 722 6.38 -20.19 23.44
C ILE A 722 6.19 -21.72 23.63
N VAL A 723 7.07 -22.55 23.08
CA VAL A 723 7.00 -24.02 23.21
C VAL A 723 7.30 -24.48 24.65
N PHE A 724 8.37 -23.98 25.26
CA PHE A 724 8.90 -24.52 26.53
C PHE A 724 8.37 -23.86 27.81
N SER A 725 7.78 -22.65 27.78
CA SER A 725 7.23 -22.02 28.99
C SER A 725 5.92 -22.68 29.44
N ASN A 726 5.63 -22.67 30.75
CA ASN A 726 4.35 -23.19 31.27
C ASN A 726 3.17 -22.29 30.90
N ILE A 727 3.39 -20.97 30.94
CA ILE A 727 2.44 -19.94 30.49
C ILE A 727 3.19 -18.91 29.64
N VAL A 728 2.52 -18.43 28.60
CA VAL A 728 2.99 -17.44 27.64
C VAL A 728 2.02 -16.27 27.70
N THR A 729 2.53 -15.06 27.76
CA THR A 729 1.73 -13.83 27.91
C THR A 729 2.15 -12.77 26.90
N THR A 730 1.25 -11.84 26.61
CA THR A 730 1.56 -10.66 25.82
C THR A 730 0.71 -9.46 26.24
N VAL A 731 1.10 -8.27 25.80
CA VAL A 731 0.75 -6.97 26.41
C VAL A 731 -0.67 -6.46 26.15
N SER A 732 -1.46 -7.15 25.33
CA SER A 732 -2.92 -6.93 25.26
C SER A 732 -3.68 -8.18 24.74
N PRO A 733 -4.99 -8.33 25.05
CA PRO A 733 -5.84 -9.37 24.47
C PRO A 733 -5.99 -9.29 22.94
N SER A 734 -6.07 -8.09 22.37
CA SER A 734 -6.17 -7.89 20.92
C SER A 734 -4.88 -8.29 20.20
N TYR A 735 -3.72 -7.91 20.74
CA TYR A 735 -2.41 -8.25 20.17
C TYR A 735 -2.15 -9.77 20.21
N ALA A 736 -2.74 -10.49 21.17
CA ALA A 736 -2.77 -11.95 21.20
C ALA A 736 -3.62 -12.60 20.08
N GLN A 737 -4.50 -11.85 19.43
CA GLN A 737 -5.29 -12.28 18.26
C GLN A 737 -4.71 -11.75 16.94
N GLU A 738 -4.10 -10.56 16.95
CA GLU A 738 -3.78 -9.79 15.73
C GLU A 738 -2.40 -10.06 15.11
N GLY A 739 -1.39 -10.51 15.87
CA GLY A 739 -0.02 -10.56 15.32
C GLY A 739 0.99 -11.44 16.03
N GLY A 740 1.30 -12.58 15.44
CA GLY A 740 2.42 -13.45 15.81
C GLY A 740 3.65 -13.34 14.91
N GLN A 741 3.67 -12.44 13.92
CA GLN A 741 4.79 -12.22 12.97
C GLN A 741 5.43 -13.52 12.42
N GLY A 742 4.59 -14.41 11.87
CA GLY A 742 5.02 -15.73 11.36
C GLY A 742 4.94 -16.89 12.36
N LEU A 743 4.80 -16.60 13.66
CA LEU A 743 4.60 -17.60 14.72
C LEU A 743 3.12 -17.96 14.98
N HIS A 744 2.18 -17.46 14.17
CA HIS A 744 0.72 -17.71 14.31
C HIS A 744 0.37 -19.20 14.48
N SER A 745 1.01 -20.09 13.73
CA SER A 745 0.80 -21.54 13.83
C SER A 745 1.21 -22.09 15.19
N THR A 746 2.34 -21.64 15.74
CA THR A 746 2.84 -22.03 17.06
C THR A 746 2.02 -21.43 18.20
N LEU A 747 1.62 -20.17 18.09
CA LEU A 747 0.73 -19.52 19.06
C LEU A 747 -0.65 -20.20 19.10
N ASN A 748 -1.24 -20.54 17.95
CA ASN A 748 -2.52 -21.25 17.89
C ASN A 748 -2.41 -22.67 18.49
N PHE A 749 -1.35 -23.41 18.17
CA PHE A 749 -1.09 -24.74 18.76
C PHE A 749 -0.91 -24.69 20.29
N HIS A 750 -0.35 -23.60 20.82
CA HIS A 750 -0.17 -23.36 22.25
C HIS A 750 -1.22 -22.41 22.88
N SER A 751 -2.34 -22.16 22.19
CA SER A 751 -3.41 -21.22 22.60
C SER A 751 -3.88 -21.43 24.04
N LYS A 752 -4.03 -22.69 24.49
CA LYS A 752 -4.42 -23.04 25.86
C LYS A 752 -3.52 -22.47 26.97
N LYS A 753 -2.30 -22.04 26.65
CA LYS A 753 -1.35 -21.42 27.58
C LYS A 753 -0.89 -20.02 27.13
N PHE A 754 -1.56 -19.41 26.16
CA PHE A 754 -1.24 -18.08 25.64
C PHE A 754 -2.32 -17.08 26.07
N VAL A 755 -1.94 -16.03 26.82
CA VAL A 755 -2.89 -15.10 27.45
C VAL A 755 -2.48 -13.65 27.24
N GLY A 756 -3.35 -12.84 26.65
CA GLY A 756 -3.16 -11.38 26.63
C GLY A 756 -3.48 -10.78 28.00
N ILE A 757 -2.49 -10.11 28.61
CA ILE A 757 -2.63 -9.38 29.87
C ILE A 757 -2.29 -7.92 29.57
N LEU A 758 -3.23 -7.01 29.81
CA LEU A 758 -3.02 -5.59 29.55
C LEU A 758 -1.96 -5.01 30.51
N ASN A 759 -0.95 -4.34 29.96
CA ASN A 759 0.05 -3.64 30.77
C ASN A 759 -0.58 -2.55 31.64
N GLY A 760 -0.19 -2.50 32.92
CA GLY A 760 -0.44 -1.37 33.79
C GLY A 760 0.59 -0.24 33.62
N ILE A 761 0.39 0.85 34.35
CA ILE A 761 1.38 1.92 34.53
C ILE A 761 1.75 2.05 36.01
N ASP A 762 2.96 2.52 36.30
CA ASP A 762 3.30 2.94 37.66
C ASP A 762 2.55 4.25 37.99
N THR A 763 1.48 4.14 38.78
CA THR A 763 0.64 5.27 39.20
C THR A 763 1.25 6.14 40.29
N ASP A 764 2.38 5.72 40.88
CA ASP A 764 3.12 6.55 41.83
C ASP A 764 4.07 7.49 41.05
N ALA A 765 4.65 7.00 39.94
CA ALA A 765 5.49 7.77 39.03
C ALA A 765 4.71 8.63 38.02
N TRP A 766 3.65 8.11 37.40
CA TRP A 766 2.87 8.78 36.34
C TRP A 766 1.58 9.43 36.86
N ASN A 767 1.71 10.30 37.87
CA ASN A 767 0.57 10.93 38.53
C ASN A 767 0.52 12.46 38.29
N PRO A 768 -0.38 12.99 37.44
CA PRO A 768 -0.43 14.42 37.14
C PRO A 768 -0.78 15.32 38.34
N ALA A 769 -1.28 14.74 39.44
CA ALA A 769 -1.59 15.48 40.66
C ALA A 769 -0.36 15.69 41.57
N THR A 770 0.72 14.95 41.37
CA THR A 770 1.96 15.01 42.19
C THR A 770 3.25 15.14 41.38
N ASP A 771 3.20 14.91 40.06
CA ASP A 771 4.34 15.07 39.15
C ASP A 771 4.92 16.49 39.24
N THR A 772 6.24 16.56 39.48
CA THR A 772 7.02 17.80 39.65
C THR A 772 7.69 18.28 38.35
N PHE A 773 7.62 17.49 37.28
CA PHE A 773 8.02 17.89 35.92
C PHE A 773 6.92 18.67 35.20
N LEU A 774 5.67 18.58 35.66
CA LEU A 774 4.59 19.48 35.26
C LEU A 774 4.80 20.87 35.86
N LYS A 775 4.51 21.93 35.07
CA LYS A 775 4.53 23.32 35.57
C LYS A 775 3.41 23.53 36.60
N VAL A 776 2.25 22.94 36.35
CA VAL A 776 1.07 22.99 37.23
C VAL A 776 0.46 21.60 37.30
N GLN A 777 0.33 21.06 38.50
CA GLN A 777 -0.32 19.76 38.75
C GLN A 777 -1.83 19.84 38.45
N TYR A 778 -2.43 18.73 38.04
CA TYR A 778 -3.85 18.65 37.69
C TYR A 778 -4.41 17.24 37.94
N ASN A 779 -5.73 17.11 38.02
CA ASN A 779 -6.38 15.83 38.31
C ASN A 779 -7.67 15.66 37.48
N ALA A 780 -8.46 14.61 37.75
CA ALA A 780 -9.69 14.35 37.00
C ALA A 780 -10.81 15.39 37.23
N ASN A 781 -10.81 16.04 38.40
CA ASN A 781 -11.82 17.04 38.79
C ASN A 781 -11.39 18.47 38.45
N ASP A 782 -10.08 18.75 38.38
CA ASP A 782 -9.52 20.01 37.90
C ASP A 782 -8.50 19.78 36.78
N LEU A 783 -8.87 20.22 35.57
CA LEU A 783 -8.07 20.15 34.35
C LEU A 783 -7.40 21.49 33.98
N GLN A 784 -7.53 22.56 34.77
CA GLN A 784 -7.00 23.88 34.43
C GLN A 784 -5.47 23.86 34.26
N GLY A 785 -4.75 23.17 35.14
CA GLY A 785 -3.30 22.98 35.04
C GLY A 785 -2.84 22.35 33.71
N LYS A 786 -3.69 21.56 33.04
CA LYS A 786 -3.40 20.99 31.70
C LYS A 786 -3.31 22.07 30.61
N ALA A 787 -4.05 23.18 30.74
CA ALA A 787 -3.94 24.32 29.84
C ALA A 787 -2.63 25.09 30.04
N GLU A 788 -2.20 25.29 31.30
CA GLU A 788 -0.91 25.90 31.62
C GLU A 788 0.28 25.03 31.19
N ASN A 789 0.21 23.71 31.39
CA ASN A 789 1.23 22.78 30.91
C ASN A 789 1.34 22.81 29.37
N LYS A 790 0.21 22.85 28.66
CA LYS A 790 0.17 23.02 27.20
C LYS A 790 0.82 24.34 26.77
N GLU A 791 0.57 25.44 27.47
CA GLU A 791 1.20 26.73 27.17
C GLU A 791 2.71 26.73 27.48
N SER A 792 3.11 26.11 28.59
CA SER A 792 4.51 25.95 29.02
C SER A 792 5.33 25.16 27.99
N ILE A 793 4.83 23.98 27.57
CA ILE A 793 5.44 23.15 26.52
C ILE A 793 5.54 23.94 25.21
N ARG A 794 4.51 24.70 24.83
CA ARG A 794 4.54 25.52 23.61
C ARG A 794 5.54 26.66 23.69
N LYS A 795 5.71 27.31 24.84
CA LYS A 795 6.77 28.31 25.07
C LYS A 795 8.15 27.66 24.96
N HIS A 796 8.35 26.49 25.56
CA HIS A 796 9.61 25.74 25.51
C HIS A 796 9.97 25.27 24.09
N LEU A 797 8.99 24.88 23.27
CA LEU A 797 9.15 24.49 21.87
C LEU A 797 9.17 25.68 20.87
N GLY A 798 9.10 26.93 21.35
CA GLY A 798 9.02 28.12 20.48
C GLY A 798 7.70 28.30 19.72
N LEU A 799 6.68 27.48 20.00
CA LEU A 799 5.35 27.47 19.37
C LEU A 799 4.39 28.53 19.98
N SER A 800 4.95 29.63 20.49
CA SER A 800 4.26 30.70 21.23
C SER A 800 3.34 31.57 20.36
N SER A 801 3.51 31.56 19.04
CA SER A 801 2.88 32.50 18.10
C SER A 801 1.56 32.02 17.47
N ALA A 802 1.17 30.76 17.64
CA ALA A 802 -0.11 30.24 17.13
C ALA A 802 -1.25 30.35 18.18
N ASP A 803 -2.51 30.34 17.74
CA ASP A 803 -3.69 30.32 18.64
C ASP A 803 -3.57 29.25 19.74
N ALA A 804 -3.76 29.65 21.00
CA ALA A 804 -3.71 28.79 22.18
C ALA A 804 -4.77 27.68 22.16
N ARG A 805 -5.92 27.90 21.49
CA ARG A 805 -7.01 26.93 21.39
C ARG A 805 -6.70 25.76 20.47
N LYS A 806 -5.85 25.94 19.44
CA LYS A 806 -5.45 24.85 18.53
C LYS A 806 -4.95 23.62 19.31
N PRO A 807 -5.33 22.38 18.94
CA PRO A 807 -4.83 21.19 19.59
C PRO A 807 -3.31 21.08 19.44
N LEU A 808 -2.64 20.56 20.46
CA LEU A 808 -1.21 20.23 20.41
C LEU A 808 -1.11 18.71 20.30
N VAL A 809 -0.78 18.22 19.11
CA VAL A 809 -0.55 16.79 18.87
C VAL A 809 0.94 16.51 19.09
N LYS A 810 1.25 15.42 19.79
CA LYS A 810 2.61 14.97 20.09
C LYS A 810 2.74 13.52 19.63
N PHE A 811 3.73 13.27 18.77
CA PHE A 811 4.26 11.94 18.51
C PHE A 811 5.66 11.89 19.14
N THR A 812 5.96 10.82 19.87
CA THR A 812 7.23 10.52 20.56
C THR A 812 7.32 9.04 20.81
#